data_AF-B2AR27-F1
#
_entry.id   AF-B2AR27-F1
#
_cell.length_a   1.000
_cell.length_b   1.000
_cell.length_c   1.000
_cell.angle_alpha   90.00
_cell.angle_beta   90.00
_cell.angle_gamma   90.00
#
_symmetry.space_group_name_H-M   'P 1'
#
loop_
_entity.id
_entity.type
_entity.pdbx_description
1 polymer ?
#
loop_
_entity_poly.entity_id
_entity_poly.type
_entity_poly.pdbx_seq_one_letter_code
_entity_poly.pdbx_strand_id
1 'polypeptide(L)'
;MPRDPSTDREARGERRRSTHHGHHRNRSSAKHDRDGDRDRETDAEREERRRKRRSQSRRPTSTPRGAGGENESDAPSSSQGLSAAALAQLNKANAKDKAKSRSRPTSRQPEQRRRSSRTPAPEPEIRDARDLALEWERSRGKGRFAPPEDSEDAEREARRAARRAARTRERSRAAGYESVRQGGYESGEPPERERRRGRKGYEKVDGGGGGLAPKVITVAGPSGERYERDRTTKGGRRVVSGAQLEEGIENVQSRKPHRSGLRGGGFMGMNFGVSSEDSMLRAKPQETESELWRGKPRPWYKQKKKLWWLIGVCTVLLIIIIIVAAVVVPNSGKDENKRDDGSGGGGGGGKSNLGSISPDSIPKDAPSYLNPFLWASTDDFNLTYTAETVGDLPLMGLFTSWDDSARANDKVPPLNKPWGDYTKRPARGVNVGGWLSLEPFITPSLFDYDSRFGIVDEYTLCSYLASRCASVLEAHYASFVTESTFRDIAAAGLDHVRIPFSYWAVQTYEGDPYLFRTSWRYLLRAIEYCRKYGLRVNLDPHGLPGSQNGWNHSGRLGAINWLNGTEGDLNARRSLEFHDRLSRFFSQPRYRNVISHYGLANEPKMTELSVPAVLEWTAQASSTIRKNGIPEDVILVFGDGFRGLGNWQGELQSLPNAALDVHQYVIFNEEQIAYNHSQKIRFACEGWARQTRESMDRSTGFGPTLVAEWSQADTDCAKHLTNVGWGNRWTGTLGPGGTRPKDVRPRCPALDRTCSCEEANAGPERWSDGYKRFLRMFAEAQMDSFEKGWGWFYWVWDTEDAKNRAQWSYKKGMAAGVLPQKAYEREFNCDLSKIPSFSDLPETY
;
A
#
# COMPACT_ATOMS: atom_id res chain seq x y z
N MET A 1 -30.84 38.99 -9.02
CA MET A 1 -31.97 39.75 -9.61
C MET A 1 -31.47 40.42 -10.88
N PRO A 2 -32.35 40.79 -11.84
CA PRO A 2 -33.72 40.33 -12.09
C PRO A 2 -33.79 39.47 -13.38
N ARG A 3 -34.89 38.84 -13.79
CA ARG A 3 -36.10 38.27 -13.13
C ARG A 3 -36.72 37.28 -14.13
N ASP A 4 -37.18 36.14 -13.65
CA ASP A 4 -38.21 35.30 -14.31
C ASP A 4 -39.58 36.02 -14.13
N PRO A 5 -40.62 35.84 -15.01
CA PRO A 5 -41.50 34.65 -14.90
C PRO A 5 -42.30 34.19 -16.15
N SER A 6 -42.67 32.89 -16.20
CA SER A 6 -44.00 32.34 -16.61
C SER A 6 -44.50 32.53 -18.08
N THR A 7 -45.48 31.83 -18.70
CA THR A 7 -46.23 30.53 -18.62
C THR A 7 -46.95 30.39 -20.02
N ASP A 8 -47.83 29.46 -20.43
CA ASP A 8 -48.68 28.41 -19.83
C ASP A 8 -49.07 27.34 -20.90
N ARG A 9 -49.64 26.19 -20.50
CA ARG A 9 -50.50 25.23 -21.29
C ARG A 9 -49.90 24.48 -22.51
N GLU A 10 -50.10 23.17 -22.71
CA GLU A 10 -51.31 22.30 -22.83
C GLU A 10 -52.05 22.40 -24.19
N ALA A 11 -52.51 21.32 -24.87
CA ALA A 11 -52.27 19.87 -24.72
C ALA A 11 -52.85 19.05 -25.92
N ARG A 12 -52.45 17.76 -26.04
CA ARG A 12 -53.03 16.66 -26.88
C ARG A 12 -52.85 16.78 -28.42
N GLY A 13 -52.74 15.68 -29.19
CA GLY A 13 -52.61 14.25 -28.83
C GLY A 13 -52.86 13.30 -30.03
N GLU A 14 -52.68 11.98 -29.80
CA GLU A 14 -53.07 10.85 -30.70
C GLU A 14 -52.27 10.67 -32.03
N ARG A 15 -52.15 9.50 -32.69
CA ARG A 15 -52.33 8.06 -32.35
C ARG A 15 -51.69 7.20 -33.47
N ARG A 16 -51.09 6.03 -33.13
CA ARG A 16 -51.47 4.68 -33.64
C ARG A 16 -50.50 3.58 -33.18
N ARG A 17 -50.97 2.32 -33.23
CA ARG A 17 -50.27 1.06 -32.89
C ARG A 17 -50.22 0.16 -34.12
N SER A 18 -49.34 -0.86 -34.13
CA SER A 18 -49.81 -2.26 -34.15
C SER A 18 -48.72 -3.26 -33.74
N THR A 19 -49.13 -4.46 -33.35
CA THR A 19 -48.29 -5.64 -33.05
C THR A 19 -48.90 -6.87 -33.75
N HIS A 20 -48.21 -8.01 -33.76
CA HIS A 20 -48.75 -9.31 -34.17
C HIS A 20 -48.30 -10.44 -33.24
N HIS A 21 -48.93 -11.61 -33.34
CA HIS A 21 -48.89 -12.66 -32.30
C HIS A 21 -49.17 -14.06 -32.88
N GLY A 22 -48.42 -15.07 -32.42
CA GLY A 22 -48.78 -16.48 -32.58
C GLY A 22 -47.62 -17.46 -32.36
N HIS A 23 -47.81 -18.74 -32.03
CA HIS A 23 -49.02 -19.39 -31.44
C HIS A 23 -48.69 -20.83 -30.92
N HIS A 24 -49.71 -21.55 -30.39
CA HIS A 24 -49.69 -22.92 -29.82
C HIS A 24 -49.00 -23.06 -28.42
N ARG A 25 -49.65 -23.55 -27.34
CA ARG A 25 -50.33 -24.84 -27.02
C ARG A 25 -49.31 -25.97 -26.70
N ASN A 26 -49.47 -26.83 -25.68
CA ASN A 26 -50.71 -27.37 -25.08
C ASN A 26 -50.50 -27.98 -23.66
N ARG A 27 -51.52 -27.96 -22.76
CA ARG A 27 -51.89 -28.92 -21.66
C ARG A 27 -50.82 -29.50 -20.68
N SER A 28 -51.09 -29.96 -19.44
CA SER A 28 -52.24 -29.98 -18.47
C SER A 28 -51.82 -30.76 -17.20
N SER A 29 -52.39 -30.67 -15.99
CA SER A 29 -53.25 -29.71 -15.26
C SER A 29 -53.64 -30.27 -13.86
N ALA A 30 -54.03 -29.41 -12.89
CA ALA A 30 -54.71 -29.77 -11.61
C ALA A 30 -53.85 -30.47 -10.52
N LYS A 31 -54.14 -30.41 -9.20
CA LYS A 31 -55.16 -29.65 -8.42
C LYS A 31 -54.81 -29.67 -6.91
N HIS A 32 -54.97 -28.57 -6.17
CA HIS A 32 -55.95 -28.45 -5.07
C HIS A 32 -55.94 -27.06 -4.40
N ASP A 33 -56.94 -26.84 -3.54
CA ASP A 33 -57.53 -25.53 -3.25
C ASP A 33 -57.58 -25.25 -1.74
N ARG A 34 -57.42 -23.98 -1.31
CA ARG A 34 -58.41 -23.21 -0.51
C ARG A 34 -57.88 -21.85 0.00
N ASP A 35 -58.53 -20.80 -0.49
CA ASP A 35 -59.16 -19.67 0.21
C ASP A 35 -58.47 -19.04 1.44
N GLY A 36 -58.26 -17.71 1.37
CA GLY A 36 -57.75 -16.90 2.47
C GLY A 36 -57.58 -15.42 2.11
N ASP A 37 -58.68 -14.72 1.82
CA ASP A 37 -58.68 -13.31 1.43
C ASP A 37 -58.05 -12.37 2.46
N ARG A 38 -57.25 -11.41 1.98
CA ARG A 38 -57.07 -10.06 2.55
C ARG A 38 -56.28 -9.12 1.63
N ASP A 39 -56.73 -7.88 1.58
CA ASP A 39 -56.24 -6.85 0.65
C ASP A 39 -54.83 -6.32 0.96
N ARG A 40 -54.24 -5.71 -0.08
CA ARG A 40 -52.94 -5.00 0.00
C ARG A 40 -53.17 -3.50 0.18
N GLU A 41 -53.00 -3.01 1.41
CA GLU A 41 -52.81 -1.59 1.69
C GLU A 41 -51.37 -1.18 1.34
N THR A 42 -51.13 0.01 0.78
CA THR A 42 -49.80 0.43 0.28
C THR A 42 -49.14 1.49 1.16
N ASP A 43 -47.82 1.43 1.35
CA ASP A 43 -47.07 2.22 2.33
C ASP A 43 -47.19 3.75 2.23
N ALA A 44 -47.68 4.29 1.11
CA ALA A 44 -47.88 5.73 0.91
C ALA A 44 -48.85 6.37 1.95
N GLU A 45 -49.88 5.65 2.39
CA GLU A 45 -50.89 6.20 3.33
C GLU A 45 -50.44 6.15 4.80
N ARG A 46 -49.36 5.44 5.11
CA ARG A 46 -48.89 5.23 6.48
C ARG A 46 -48.12 6.42 7.05
N GLU A 47 -47.51 7.24 6.20
CA GLU A 47 -46.66 8.35 6.64
C GLU A 47 -47.43 9.65 6.95
N GLU A 48 -48.50 9.99 6.20
CA GLU A 48 -49.23 11.25 6.43
C GLU A 48 -49.91 11.28 7.81
N ARG A 49 -50.46 10.15 8.28
CA ARG A 49 -51.14 10.07 9.59
C ARG A 49 -50.23 10.37 10.79
N ARG A 50 -48.89 10.32 10.64
CA ARG A 50 -47.94 10.68 11.70
C ARG A 50 -47.62 12.18 11.81
N ARG A 51 -47.88 13.00 10.79
CA ARG A 51 -47.55 14.45 10.81
C ARG A 51 -48.63 15.36 11.43
N LYS A 52 -49.82 14.86 11.76
CA LYS A 52 -50.98 15.67 12.23
C LYS A 52 -51.31 15.58 13.74
N ARG A 53 -50.35 15.24 14.62
CA ARG A 53 -50.57 15.21 16.09
C ARG A 53 -49.37 15.69 16.95
N ARG A 54 -48.94 16.97 16.86
CA ARG A 54 -48.21 17.63 17.98
C ARG A 54 -48.11 19.17 17.99
N SER A 55 -49.22 19.90 17.80
CA SER A 55 -49.27 21.34 18.13
C SER A 55 -50.70 21.89 18.30
N GLN A 56 -51.09 22.26 19.53
CA GLN A 56 -52.04 23.36 19.86
C GLN A 56 -52.34 23.42 21.37
N SER A 57 -52.11 24.58 21.99
CA SER A 57 -52.91 25.23 23.07
C SER A 57 -52.04 26.19 23.93
N ARG A 58 -52.59 27.35 24.34
CA ARG A 58 -51.95 28.34 25.22
C ARG A 58 -52.98 29.31 25.86
N ARG A 59 -53.07 29.32 27.20
CA ARG A 59 -53.45 30.47 28.09
C ARG A 59 -54.87 31.10 27.93
N PRO A 60 -55.33 32.11 28.72
CA PRO A 60 -54.75 32.81 29.93
C PRO A 60 -55.71 32.96 31.16
N THR A 61 -55.34 33.82 32.15
CA THR A 61 -56.15 34.47 33.25
C THR A 61 -56.55 33.64 34.50
N SER A 62 -56.75 34.18 35.74
CA SER A 62 -56.24 35.39 36.45
C SER A 62 -56.47 35.33 38.00
N THR A 63 -55.91 36.28 38.78
CA THR A 63 -55.91 36.53 40.27
C THR A 63 -57.31 36.79 40.93
N PRO A 64 -57.53 36.83 42.29
CA PRO A 64 -56.66 37.44 43.36
C PRO A 64 -56.70 36.96 44.86
N ARG A 65 -55.77 37.49 45.72
CA ARG A 65 -55.74 37.61 47.22
C ARG A 65 -55.94 36.33 48.09
N GLY A 66 -55.30 36.08 49.24
CA GLY A 66 -54.33 36.76 50.14
C GLY A 66 -54.41 36.09 51.56
N ALA A 67 -53.62 36.35 52.61
CA ALA A 67 -52.35 37.08 52.85
C ALA A 67 -51.84 36.80 54.31
N GLY A 68 -50.55 37.05 54.62
CA GLY A 68 -49.93 36.96 55.97
C GLY A 68 -49.00 35.74 56.20
N GLY A 69 -47.85 35.83 56.89
CA GLY A 69 -47.14 37.01 57.44
C GLY A 69 -45.83 36.62 58.18
N GLU A 70 -44.85 37.55 58.22
CA GLU A 70 -43.59 37.54 59.03
C GLU A 70 -42.55 36.40 58.76
N ASN A 71 -41.22 36.58 58.88
CA ASN A 71 -40.37 37.76 59.10
C ASN A 71 -38.94 37.52 58.53
N GLU A 72 -38.21 38.60 58.20
CA GLU A 72 -36.72 38.73 58.07
C GLU A 72 -35.96 37.79 57.08
N SER A 73 -34.88 38.18 56.39
CA SER A 73 -34.23 39.51 56.19
C SER A 73 -33.44 39.55 54.85
N ASP A 74 -33.21 40.77 54.36
CA ASP A 74 -32.20 41.25 53.38
C ASP A 74 -31.78 40.40 52.17
N ALA A 75 -32.33 40.81 51.02
CA ALA A 75 -31.80 40.61 49.66
C ALA A 75 -30.93 41.87 49.27
N PRO A 76 -30.42 42.09 48.01
CA PRO A 76 -30.73 41.35 46.78
C PRO A 76 -29.61 41.20 45.69
N SER A 77 -29.95 40.42 44.66
CA SER A 77 -29.58 40.63 43.23
C SER A 77 -28.13 40.33 42.79
N SER A 78 -27.79 40.28 41.49
CA SER A 78 -28.45 39.69 40.29
C SER A 78 -27.45 39.71 39.10
N SER A 79 -27.93 39.60 37.85
CA SER A 79 -27.17 39.58 36.57
C SER A 79 -26.33 38.32 36.35
N GLN A 80 -26.51 37.53 35.28
CA GLN A 80 -26.43 37.77 33.82
C GLN A 80 -25.01 37.80 33.26
N GLY A 81 -24.81 37.10 32.15
CA GLY A 81 -23.48 36.86 31.56
C GLY A 81 -22.91 38.05 30.79
N LEU A 82 -21.58 38.14 30.78
CA LEU A 82 -20.83 39.20 30.13
C LEU A 82 -20.66 38.97 28.62
N SER A 83 -20.59 40.07 27.85
CA SER A 83 -20.42 40.05 26.39
C SER A 83 -18.95 39.96 25.96
N ALA A 84 -18.72 39.70 24.67
CA ALA A 84 -17.39 39.56 24.08
C ALA A 84 -16.45 40.78 24.23
N ALA A 85 -16.97 41.95 24.63
CA ALA A 85 -16.15 43.12 24.96
C ALA A 85 -15.40 42.99 26.30
N ALA A 86 -15.92 42.21 27.26
CA ALA A 86 -15.34 42.08 28.60
C ALA A 86 -14.02 41.28 28.62
N LEU A 87 -13.89 40.27 27.76
CA LEU A 87 -12.68 39.45 27.63
C LEU A 87 -11.49 40.22 27.02
N ALA A 88 -11.73 41.33 26.31
CA ALA A 88 -10.70 42.10 25.64
C ALA A 88 -9.84 42.99 26.58
N GLN A 89 -10.28 43.23 27.82
CA GLN A 89 -9.52 44.06 28.78
C GLN A 89 -8.61 43.26 29.72
N LEU A 90 -8.88 41.97 29.98
CA LEU A 90 -8.08 41.15 30.89
C LEU A 90 -6.63 40.91 30.42
N ASN A 91 -6.39 40.88 29.10
CA ASN A 91 -5.04 40.73 28.53
C ASN A 91 -4.18 42.01 28.57
N LYS A 92 -4.63 43.10 29.20
CA LYS A 92 -3.87 44.38 29.30
C LYS A 92 -3.29 44.68 30.68
N ALA A 93 -3.49 43.79 31.67
CA ALA A 93 -3.19 44.06 33.08
C ALA A 93 -1.95 43.32 33.66
N ASN A 94 -1.18 42.58 32.86
CA ASN A 94 0.08 41.93 33.29
C ASN A 94 1.32 42.40 32.49
N ALA A 95 1.17 43.43 31.65
CA ALA A 95 2.26 43.99 30.86
C ALA A 95 2.90 45.20 31.58
N LYS A 96 3.98 44.93 32.33
CA LYS A 96 4.85 45.87 33.07
C LYS A 96 4.26 46.44 34.38
N ASP A 97 4.84 46.02 35.51
CA ASP A 97 5.78 46.94 36.18
C ASP A 97 6.93 46.21 36.91
N LYS A 98 8.15 46.44 36.42
CA LYS A 98 9.40 46.35 37.21
C LYS A 98 10.53 47.04 36.44
N ALA A 99 10.43 48.36 36.31
CA ALA A 99 11.44 49.18 35.61
C ALA A 99 11.85 50.44 36.41
N LYS A 100 12.72 50.27 37.40
CA LYS A 100 13.51 51.31 38.10
C LYS A 100 14.80 50.64 38.63
N SER A 101 16.00 51.21 38.47
CA SER A 101 16.38 52.48 37.82
C SER A 101 17.84 52.54 37.38
N ARG A 102 18.11 53.26 36.27
CA ARG A 102 19.24 54.21 35.98
C ARG A 102 20.72 53.74 36.21
N SER A 103 21.71 54.13 35.38
CA SER A 103 21.73 55.09 34.25
C SER A 103 22.91 54.91 33.26
N ARG A 104 22.60 55.22 31.98
CA ARG A 104 23.40 55.93 30.92
C ARG A 104 24.79 56.52 31.26
N PRO A 105 25.62 56.88 30.24
CA PRO A 105 25.73 56.35 28.85
C PRO A 105 27.18 56.30 28.29
N THR A 106 27.39 55.73 27.09
CA THR A 106 28.15 56.32 25.94
C THR A 106 28.20 55.36 24.74
N SER A 107 28.64 55.83 23.57
CA SER A 107 28.80 55.06 22.33
C SER A 107 29.99 55.54 21.52
N ARG A 108 30.84 54.63 20.99
CA ARG A 108 31.74 54.86 19.83
C ARG A 108 32.42 53.55 19.36
N GLN A 109 33.16 53.65 18.25
CA GLN A 109 33.89 52.58 17.55
C GLN A 109 35.18 52.16 18.31
N PRO A 110 35.83 51.05 17.92
CA PRO A 110 36.96 51.11 16.95
C PRO A 110 36.76 50.15 15.76
N GLU A 111 37.38 50.26 14.58
CA GLU A 111 38.68 50.80 14.12
C GLU A 111 39.85 49.77 14.07
N GLN A 112 40.68 49.89 13.02
CA GLN A 112 41.68 48.92 12.55
C GLN A 112 43.09 49.14 13.17
N ARG A 113 43.94 48.08 13.27
CA ARG A 113 45.14 47.85 12.40
C ARG A 113 46.24 46.92 12.97
N ARG A 114 46.66 45.93 12.14
CA ARG A 114 48.05 45.43 11.90
C ARG A 114 48.79 44.79 13.11
N ARG A 115 49.85 43.95 13.00
CA ARG A 115 50.74 43.40 11.94
C ARG A 115 51.32 42.04 12.49
N SER A 116 52.07 41.14 11.81
CA SER A 116 52.55 41.02 10.42
C SER A 116 52.93 39.55 10.07
N SER A 117 52.60 39.11 8.85
CA SER A 117 53.38 38.23 7.95
C SER A 117 54.31 37.09 8.46
N ARG A 118 54.05 35.86 7.99
CA ARG A 118 55.02 35.08 7.18
C ARG A 118 54.27 34.12 6.21
N THR A 119 54.82 33.86 5.04
CA THR A 119 54.14 33.19 3.89
C THR A 119 54.80 31.87 3.46
N PRO A 120 54.00 30.91 2.97
CA PRO A 120 54.40 29.90 1.97
C PRO A 120 54.01 30.32 0.53
N ALA A 121 54.36 29.48 -0.46
CA ALA A 121 54.19 29.70 -1.90
C ALA A 121 52.81 29.23 -2.45
N PRO A 122 52.38 29.67 -3.65
CA PRO A 122 51.08 29.30 -4.22
C PRO A 122 51.06 27.92 -4.88
N GLU A 123 49.93 27.21 -4.70
CA GLU A 123 49.54 26.06 -5.52
C GLU A 123 48.83 26.50 -6.82
N PRO A 124 48.82 25.69 -7.89
CA PRO A 124 48.23 26.07 -9.17
C PRO A 124 46.69 26.05 -9.14
N GLU A 125 46.06 27.10 -9.69
CA GLU A 125 44.61 27.17 -9.85
C GLU A 125 44.08 26.12 -10.83
N ILE A 126 43.43 25.08 -10.28
CA ILE A 126 42.59 24.18 -11.09
C ILE A 126 41.27 24.90 -11.37
N ARG A 127 41.17 25.57 -12.51
CA ARG A 127 39.91 26.16 -13.00
C ARG A 127 38.84 25.07 -13.08
N ASP A 128 37.68 25.30 -12.46
CA ASP A 128 36.63 24.30 -12.33
C ASP A 128 36.02 23.96 -13.72
N ALA A 129 35.70 22.69 -13.94
CA ALA A 129 35.14 22.19 -15.19
C ALA A 129 33.78 22.83 -15.52
N ARG A 130 33.10 23.37 -14.50
CA ARG A 130 31.86 24.12 -14.59
C ARG A 130 32.00 25.42 -15.42
N ASP A 131 33.13 26.12 -15.31
CA ASP A 131 33.33 27.38 -16.03
C ASP A 131 33.58 27.14 -17.52
N LEU A 132 34.34 26.10 -17.86
CA LEU A 132 34.57 25.67 -19.24
C LEU A 132 33.27 25.22 -19.93
N ALA A 133 32.36 24.57 -19.20
CA ALA A 133 31.03 24.23 -19.71
C ALA A 133 30.19 25.49 -20.04
N LEU A 134 30.23 26.50 -19.16
CA LEU A 134 29.52 27.77 -19.36
C LEU A 134 30.11 28.62 -20.50
N GLU A 135 31.42 28.55 -20.75
CA GLU A 135 32.05 29.14 -21.94
C GLU A 135 31.66 28.38 -23.22
N TRP A 136 31.57 27.04 -23.17
CA TRP A 136 31.14 26.22 -24.31
C TRP A 136 29.67 26.45 -24.69
N GLU A 137 28.75 26.52 -23.73
CA GLU A 137 27.34 26.83 -24.01
C GLU A 137 27.15 28.21 -24.64
N ARG A 138 27.90 29.22 -24.18
CA ARG A 138 27.90 30.56 -24.80
C ARG A 138 28.37 30.55 -26.25
N SER A 139 29.23 29.61 -26.65
CA SER A 139 29.70 29.49 -28.05
C SER A 139 28.61 29.02 -29.03
N ARG A 140 27.61 28.24 -28.57
CA ARG A 140 26.51 27.75 -29.42
C ARG A 140 25.53 28.84 -29.89
N GLY A 141 25.55 30.03 -29.27
CA GLY A 141 24.61 31.11 -29.55
C GLY A 141 24.79 31.86 -30.88
N LYS A 142 25.76 31.48 -31.74
CA LYS A 142 26.04 32.14 -33.02
C LYS A 142 26.24 31.11 -34.14
N GLY A 143 25.15 30.71 -34.78
CA GLY A 143 25.17 29.69 -35.84
C GLY A 143 25.74 30.20 -37.17
N ARG A 144 26.70 29.45 -37.74
CA ARG A 144 26.95 29.26 -39.18
C ARG A 144 28.16 28.34 -39.39
N PHE A 145 27.92 27.04 -39.58
CA PHE A 145 28.61 26.16 -40.55
C PHE A 145 27.95 24.77 -40.56
N ALA A 146 28.09 24.03 -41.66
CA ALA A 146 27.76 22.60 -41.73
C ALA A 146 28.98 21.77 -41.28
N PRO A 147 28.78 20.56 -40.72
CA PRO A 147 29.90 19.71 -40.30
C PRO A 147 30.59 19.04 -41.50
N PRO A 148 31.94 18.95 -41.51
CA PRO A 148 32.67 18.07 -42.40
C PRO A 148 32.65 16.61 -41.90
N GLU A 149 32.92 15.67 -42.81
CA GLU A 149 32.97 14.22 -42.57
C GLU A 149 34.25 13.80 -41.81
N ASP A 150 34.35 14.11 -40.51
CA ASP A 150 35.45 13.63 -39.63
C ASP A 150 35.03 13.50 -38.13
N SER A 151 33.73 13.65 -37.83
CA SER A 151 33.25 13.81 -36.45
C SER A 151 33.23 12.51 -35.62
N GLU A 152 33.04 11.34 -36.24
CA GLU A 152 32.86 10.08 -35.50
C GLU A 152 34.14 9.62 -34.78
N ASP A 153 35.31 9.64 -35.44
CA ASP A 153 36.55 9.19 -34.80
C ASP A 153 37.04 10.17 -33.72
N ALA A 154 36.76 11.48 -33.85
CA ALA A 154 36.95 12.46 -32.78
C ALA A 154 36.08 12.15 -31.55
N GLU A 155 34.80 11.80 -31.74
CA GLU A 155 33.94 11.39 -30.62
C GLU A 155 34.38 10.03 -30.05
N ARG A 156 34.84 9.11 -30.89
CA ARG A 156 35.35 7.79 -30.50
C ARG A 156 36.65 7.89 -29.69
N GLU A 157 37.53 8.82 -30.03
CA GLU A 157 38.72 9.15 -29.26
C GLU A 157 38.35 9.82 -27.93
N ALA A 158 37.41 10.78 -27.92
CA ALA A 158 36.89 11.36 -26.68
C ALA A 158 36.28 10.29 -25.75
N ARG A 159 35.49 9.35 -26.28
CA ARG A 159 34.95 8.19 -25.53
C ARG A 159 36.05 7.26 -25.03
N ARG A 160 37.15 7.07 -25.78
CA ARG A 160 38.34 6.30 -25.35
C ARG A 160 39.11 7.03 -24.24
N ALA A 161 39.30 8.34 -24.35
CA ALA A 161 39.94 9.18 -23.34
C ALA A 161 39.14 9.19 -22.02
N ALA A 162 37.82 9.36 -22.08
CA ALA A 162 36.93 9.27 -20.92
C ALA A 162 37.04 7.90 -20.22
N ARG A 163 37.06 6.79 -20.99
CA ARG A 163 37.26 5.43 -20.44
C ARG A 163 38.64 5.24 -19.80
N ARG A 164 39.70 5.86 -20.33
CA ARG A 164 41.03 5.89 -19.69
C ARG A 164 40.99 6.68 -18.38
N ALA A 165 40.43 7.89 -18.39
CA ALA A 165 40.31 8.74 -17.21
C ALA A 165 39.48 8.08 -16.08
N ALA A 166 38.40 7.39 -16.42
CA ALA A 166 37.60 6.61 -15.47
C ALA A 166 38.45 5.51 -14.80
N ARG A 167 39.18 4.69 -15.58
CA ARG A 167 40.06 3.64 -15.04
C ARG A 167 41.22 4.20 -14.22
N THR A 168 41.73 5.39 -14.53
CA THR A 168 42.72 6.07 -13.67
C THR A 168 42.10 6.49 -12.34
N ARG A 169 40.91 7.12 -12.33
CA ARG A 169 40.20 7.48 -11.09
C ARG A 169 39.84 6.27 -10.24
N GLU A 170 39.48 5.16 -10.88
CA GLU A 170 39.19 3.86 -10.24
C GLU A 170 40.44 3.26 -9.58
N ARG A 171 41.60 3.27 -10.28
CA ARG A 171 42.90 2.91 -9.69
C ARG A 171 43.31 3.83 -8.54
N SER A 172 43.10 5.14 -8.66
CA SER A 172 43.37 6.09 -7.57
C SER A 172 42.47 5.84 -6.35
N ARG A 173 41.21 5.46 -6.56
CA ARG A 173 40.30 5.04 -5.47
C ARG A 173 40.73 3.72 -4.83
N ALA A 174 41.16 2.73 -5.61
CA ALA A 174 41.71 1.48 -5.07
C ALA A 174 42.96 1.73 -4.21
N ALA A 175 43.92 2.50 -4.72
CA ALA A 175 45.13 2.88 -3.97
C ALA A 175 44.82 3.69 -2.70
N GLY A 176 43.80 4.56 -2.73
CA GLY A 176 43.31 5.28 -1.55
C GLY A 176 42.59 4.40 -0.52
N TYR A 177 42.01 3.27 -0.95
CA TYR A 177 41.45 2.26 -0.04
C TYR A 177 42.54 1.40 0.60
N GLU A 178 43.64 1.17 -0.11
CA GLU A 178 44.76 0.35 0.35
C GLU A 178 45.67 1.13 1.33
N SER A 179 45.89 2.44 1.11
CA SER A 179 46.63 3.30 2.04
C SER A 179 45.93 3.51 3.39
N VAL A 180 44.59 3.52 3.42
CA VAL A 180 43.80 3.54 4.67
C VAL A 180 43.83 2.19 5.38
N ARG A 181 44.19 1.09 4.69
CA ARG A 181 44.27 -0.26 5.26
C ARG A 181 45.67 -0.66 5.74
N GLN A 182 46.71 0.11 5.42
CA GLN A 182 48.10 -0.09 5.88
C GLN A 182 48.59 0.98 6.88
N GLY A 183 47.69 1.80 7.42
CA GLY A 183 48.01 2.90 8.34
C GLY A 183 47.94 2.56 9.84
N GLY A 184 48.76 1.65 10.34
CA GLY A 184 48.89 1.43 11.80
C GLY A 184 49.73 0.21 12.21
N TYR A 185 50.72 0.45 13.10
CA TYR A 185 51.74 -0.50 13.61
C TYR A 185 52.77 -0.95 12.55
N GLU A 186 54.10 -0.85 12.73
CA GLU A 186 54.95 -0.27 13.82
C GLU A 186 56.01 0.71 13.20
N SER A 187 57.23 1.04 13.69
CA SER A 187 58.08 0.60 14.81
C SER A 187 59.23 1.61 15.11
N GLY A 188 59.75 1.62 16.35
CA GLY A 188 61.18 1.88 16.61
C GLY A 188 61.63 3.28 17.08
N GLU A 189 61.90 3.38 18.39
CA GLU A 189 62.86 4.27 19.12
C GLU A 189 62.87 5.81 18.92
N PRO A 190 63.11 6.55 20.03
CA PRO A 190 64.42 7.23 20.18
C PRO A 190 65.05 7.06 21.59
N PRO A 191 66.34 7.45 21.81
CA PRO A 191 67.17 6.88 22.89
C PRO A 191 67.34 7.68 24.20
N GLU A 192 67.77 6.93 25.23
CA GLU A 192 68.47 7.23 26.51
C GLU A 192 68.36 8.59 27.28
N ARG A 193 68.24 8.42 28.63
CA ARG A 193 68.61 9.35 29.76
C ARG A 193 67.67 10.53 30.08
N GLU A 194 67.47 10.92 31.35
CA GLU A 194 68.04 10.45 32.63
C GLU A 194 67.11 10.67 33.86
N ARG A 195 67.12 9.73 34.84
CA ARG A 195 66.70 9.89 36.27
C ARG A 195 65.17 10.15 36.53
N ARG A 196 64.53 9.76 37.65
CA ARG A 196 64.99 9.17 38.93
C ARG A 196 63.88 8.37 39.67
N ARG A 197 64.16 7.09 39.98
CA ARG A 197 63.65 6.17 41.06
C ARG A 197 62.32 6.44 41.84
N GLY A 198 61.51 5.37 42.00
CA GLY A 198 60.61 5.11 43.15
C GLY A 198 59.39 4.24 42.81
N ARG A 199 59.39 2.89 42.76
CA ARG A 199 59.80 1.78 43.67
C ARG A 199 58.62 1.22 44.51
N LYS A 200 58.38 -0.10 44.39
CA LYS A 200 57.36 -0.98 45.03
C LYS A 200 55.94 -0.88 44.42
N GLY A 201 55.18 -1.96 44.17
CA GLY A 201 55.48 -3.41 44.19
C GLY A 201 54.71 -4.24 45.23
N TYR A 202 54.47 -5.53 44.91
CA TYR A 202 53.70 -6.58 45.66
C TYR A 202 52.17 -6.41 45.68
N GLU A 203 51.33 -7.46 45.83
CA GLU A 203 51.38 -8.89 45.43
C GLU A 203 49.95 -9.50 45.57
N LYS A 204 49.70 -10.75 45.12
CA LYS A 204 48.45 -11.50 45.35
C LYS A 204 48.41 -12.14 46.76
N VAL A 205 47.20 -12.26 47.32
CA VAL A 205 46.82 -13.32 48.29
C VAL A 205 45.39 -13.78 48.00
N ASP A 206 45.10 -15.07 48.18
CA ASP A 206 43.80 -15.70 47.92
C ASP A 206 42.89 -15.76 49.16
N GLY A 207 41.60 -16.08 48.94
CA GLY A 207 40.83 -16.92 49.87
C GLY A 207 39.55 -16.34 50.49
N GLY A 208 38.66 -17.25 50.89
CA GLY A 208 37.49 -16.96 51.73
C GLY A 208 36.15 -16.95 50.99
N GLY A 209 35.23 -17.83 51.41
CA GLY A 209 33.82 -17.81 51.04
C GLY A 209 32.93 -17.66 52.28
N GLY A 210 31.70 -17.19 52.10
CA GLY A 210 30.71 -17.02 53.16
C GLY A 210 29.41 -16.42 52.62
N GLY A 211 28.28 -16.78 53.22
CA GLY A 211 26.96 -16.27 52.85
C GLY A 211 26.28 -15.48 53.98
N LEU A 212 24.95 -15.40 53.90
CA LEU A 212 23.99 -14.77 54.83
C LEU A 212 23.76 -13.25 54.71
N ALA A 213 22.54 -12.94 54.25
CA ALA A 213 21.54 -12.04 54.83
C ALA A 213 21.87 -10.55 55.18
N PRO A 214 20.89 -9.63 55.00
CA PRO A 214 21.13 -8.18 55.12
C PRO A 214 21.03 -7.64 56.56
N LYS A 215 21.53 -6.40 56.75
CA LYS A 215 21.20 -5.55 57.91
C LYS A 215 20.50 -4.26 57.49
N VAL A 216 19.61 -3.80 58.37
CA VAL A 216 18.71 -2.66 58.22
C VAL A 216 19.30 -1.43 58.91
N ILE A 217 19.03 -0.23 58.36
CA ILE A 217 18.97 1.01 59.14
C ILE A 217 17.65 1.72 58.81
N THR A 218 16.90 2.11 59.84
CA THR A 218 15.64 2.85 59.77
C THR A 218 15.72 4.10 60.62
N VAL A 219 15.14 5.21 60.15
CA VAL A 219 14.79 6.37 60.98
C VAL A 219 13.32 6.72 60.70
N ALA A 220 12.55 7.02 61.75
CA ALA A 220 11.12 7.27 61.68
C ALA A 220 10.80 8.77 61.58
N GLY A 221 9.61 9.10 61.06
CA GLY A 221 9.00 10.44 61.18
C GLY A 221 7.93 10.47 62.27
N PRO A 222 6.97 11.41 62.20
CA PRO A 222 5.65 11.21 62.81
C PRO A 222 4.46 11.48 61.86
N SER A 223 3.45 10.59 61.93
CA SER A 223 1.98 10.75 61.79
C SER A 223 1.38 11.98 61.10
N GLY A 224 0.31 11.91 60.28
CA GLY A 224 -0.61 10.83 59.86
C GLY A 224 -1.64 11.41 58.85
N GLU A 225 -2.60 10.71 58.24
CA GLU A 225 -3.15 9.37 58.45
C GLU A 225 -3.19 8.52 57.13
N ARG A 226 -4.07 7.50 57.06
CA ARG A 226 -4.00 6.37 56.13
C ARG A 226 -5.06 6.40 55.03
N TYR A 227 -4.66 6.16 53.78
CA TYR A 227 -5.50 5.47 52.78
C TYR A 227 -4.64 4.54 51.93
N GLU A 228 -5.09 3.31 51.74
CA GLU A 228 -4.34 2.27 51.02
C GLU A 228 -4.53 2.42 49.49
N ARG A 229 -3.45 2.19 48.73
CA ARG A 229 -3.52 1.97 47.28
C ARG A 229 -2.41 1.02 46.86
N ASP A 230 -2.74 -0.26 46.82
CA ASP A 230 -1.81 -1.30 46.39
C ASP A 230 -1.36 -1.07 44.92
N ARG A 231 -0.09 -1.39 44.63
CA ARG A 231 0.60 -1.08 43.37
C ARG A 231 1.36 -2.31 42.87
N THR A 232 0.63 -3.29 42.37
CA THR A 232 1.19 -4.48 41.69
C THR A 232 1.44 -4.21 40.21
N THR A 233 2.43 -3.35 39.90
CA THR A 233 2.88 -3.11 38.52
C THR A 233 3.63 -4.32 37.94
N LYS A 234 2.91 -5.31 37.43
CA LYS A 234 3.47 -6.25 36.45
C LYS A 234 3.71 -5.52 35.13
N GLY A 235 4.89 -5.72 34.53
CA GLY A 235 5.28 -5.01 33.31
C GLY A 235 4.34 -5.33 32.14
N GLY A 236 3.83 -4.29 31.48
CA GLY A 236 3.02 -4.44 30.27
C GLY A 236 3.85 -5.00 29.13
N ARG A 237 3.35 -6.03 28.44
CA ARG A 237 3.92 -6.46 27.16
C ARG A 237 3.74 -5.34 26.14
N ARG A 238 4.82 -4.93 25.48
CA ARG A 238 4.79 -3.94 24.39
C ARG A 238 4.13 -4.60 23.17
N VAL A 239 2.88 -4.22 22.88
CA VAL A 239 2.19 -4.62 21.64
C VAL A 239 2.80 -3.83 20.48
N VAL A 240 3.22 -4.54 19.43
CA VAL A 240 3.85 -3.97 18.22
C VAL A 240 3.29 -4.72 17.01
N SER A 241 2.79 -4.00 16.00
CA SER A 241 2.73 -4.49 14.61
C SER A 241 4.17 -4.47 14.07
N GLY A 242 4.74 -5.64 13.81
CA GLY A 242 6.19 -5.80 13.68
C GLY A 242 6.61 -7.17 13.16
N ALA A 243 7.39 -7.15 12.08
CA ALA A 243 7.55 -8.28 11.17
C ALA A 243 8.11 -9.57 11.80
N GLN A 244 8.81 -9.51 12.93
CA GLN A 244 9.33 -10.71 13.62
C GLN A 244 8.25 -11.71 14.04
N LEU A 245 7.01 -11.27 14.24
CA LEU A 245 5.86 -12.16 14.48
C LEU A 245 4.98 -12.39 13.23
N GLU A 246 5.27 -11.68 12.13
CA GLU A 246 4.50 -11.78 10.88
C GLU A 246 5.12 -12.79 9.91
N GLU A 247 6.43 -13.02 9.97
CA GLU A 247 7.14 -13.88 9.00
C GLU A 247 6.98 -15.39 9.24
N GLY A 248 6.80 -15.84 10.48
CA GLY A 248 6.49 -17.24 10.83
C GLY A 248 7.53 -18.30 10.42
N ILE A 249 8.70 -17.89 9.94
CA ILE A 249 9.75 -18.77 9.40
C ILE A 249 11.12 -18.30 9.95
N GLU A 250 11.75 -19.10 10.83
CA GLU A 250 13.17 -18.87 11.16
C GLU A 250 14.00 -19.09 9.88
N ASN A 251 14.69 -18.03 9.43
CA ASN A 251 15.51 -18.09 8.22
C ASN A 251 16.76 -18.98 8.46
N VAL A 252 16.74 -20.21 7.93
CA VAL A 252 17.76 -21.26 8.21
C VAL A 252 19.05 -21.02 7.41
N GLN A 253 19.70 -19.87 7.58
CA GLN A 253 21.06 -19.64 7.05
C GLN A 253 21.94 -18.61 7.78
N SER A 254 21.72 -18.34 9.08
CA SER A 254 22.59 -17.40 9.84
C SER A 254 22.77 -17.72 11.35
N ARG A 255 23.35 -18.88 11.70
CA ARG A 255 23.82 -19.16 13.08
C ARG A 255 25.35 -19.30 13.18
N LYS A 256 26.05 -18.20 13.48
CA LYS A 256 27.38 -18.26 14.14
C LYS A 256 27.15 -18.35 15.66
N PRO A 257 27.73 -19.33 16.38
CA PRO A 257 27.40 -19.56 17.78
C PRO A 257 28.19 -18.63 18.72
N HIS A 258 27.48 -17.89 19.59
CA HIS A 258 28.11 -17.32 20.78
C HIS A 258 28.40 -18.45 21.78
N ARG A 259 29.69 -18.66 22.10
CA ARG A 259 30.11 -19.60 23.14
C ARG A 259 29.89 -19.01 24.53
N SER A 260 29.02 -19.65 25.32
CA SER A 260 29.13 -19.68 26.78
C SER A 260 29.38 -21.11 27.24
N GLY A 261 30.63 -21.38 27.65
CA GLY A 261 30.97 -22.57 28.44
C GLY A 261 30.87 -22.25 29.94
N LEU A 262 30.90 -23.23 30.85
CA LEU A 262 31.05 -24.67 30.65
C LEU A 262 30.73 -25.40 31.97
N ARG A 263 29.83 -26.40 31.95
CA ARG A 263 29.92 -27.69 32.67
C ARG A 263 28.57 -28.44 32.60
N GLY A 264 28.54 -29.72 32.30
CA GLY A 264 29.67 -30.58 31.89
C GLY A 264 29.22 -31.95 31.41
N GLY A 265 30.17 -32.73 30.92
CA GLY A 265 29.96 -34.13 30.54
C GLY A 265 31.22 -34.94 30.81
N GLY A 266 31.02 -36.23 31.07
CA GLY A 266 32.02 -37.25 30.78
C GLY A 266 31.70 -37.93 29.43
N PHE A 267 32.54 -38.80 28.89
CA PHE A 267 33.85 -39.21 29.39
C PHE A 267 34.64 -39.85 28.24
N MET A 268 35.77 -39.26 27.83
CA MET A 268 36.87 -39.99 27.16
C MET A 268 38.10 -39.10 27.07
N GLY A 269 39.29 -39.68 27.28
CA GLY A 269 40.55 -38.97 27.19
C GLY A 269 41.73 -39.89 26.94
N MET A 270 42.45 -39.61 25.85
CA MET A 270 43.87 -39.85 25.59
C MET A 270 44.26 -38.74 24.58
N ASN A 271 45.14 -37.79 24.91
CA ASN A 271 46.61 -37.91 25.00
C ASN A 271 47.23 -38.33 23.66
N PHE A 272 48.18 -37.60 23.05
CA PHE A 272 48.91 -36.37 23.42
C PHE A 272 49.38 -35.66 22.12
N GLY A 273 49.77 -34.37 22.19
CA GLY A 273 50.55 -33.71 21.12
C GLY A 273 50.34 -32.19 21.02
N VAL A 274 51.42 -31.41 21.06
CA VAL A 274 51.41 -29.93 20.99
C VAL A 274 52.60 -29.44 20.15
N SER A 275 52.35 -28.54 19.20
CA SER A 275 53.32 -27.53 18.72
C SER A 275 52.58 -26.34 18.07
N SER A 276 53.30 -25.26 17.82
CA SER A 276 52.79 -23.97 17.32
C SER A 276 52.81 -23.83 15.80
N GLU A 277 52.41 -22.64 15.34
CA GLU A 277 52.88 -21.95 14.12
C GLU A 277 54.42 -22.10 13.97
N ASP A 278 55.03 -22.08 12.78
CA ASP A 278 54.71 -21.34 11.55
C ASP A 278 55.34 -22.00 10.28
N SER A 279 55.04 -21.46 9.09
CA SER A 279 55.68 -21.65 7.78
C SER A 279 55.46 -22.97 7.01
N MET A 280 54.90 -22.87 5.80
CA MET A 280 55.64 -22.98 4.53
C MET A 280 54.74 -22.71 3.32
N LEU A 281 55.35 -22.38 2.17
CA LEU A 281 54.66 -21.93 0.95
C LEU A 281 54.35 -23.07 -0.04
N ARG A 282 53.33 -22.82 -0.88
CA ARG A 282 53.25 -23.21 -2.32
C ARG A 282 52.86 -24.65 -2.70
N ALA A 283 51.55 -24.90 -2.87
CA ALA A 283 51.04 -25.86 -3.88
C ALA A 283 49.57 -25.60 -4.32
N LYS A 284 49.40 -25.15 -5.58
CA LYS A 284 48.24 -25.27 -6.52
C LYS A 284 46.78 -24.99 -6.07
N PRO A 285 45.93 -24.40 -6.95
CA PRO A 285 44.49 -24.35 -6.75
C PRO A 285 43.82 -25.69 -7.07
N GLN A 286 42.64 -25.95 -6.48
CA GLN A 286 41.78 -27.08 -6.82
C GLN A 286 40.39 -26.59 -7.27
N GLU A 287 39.73 -27.36 -8.13
CA GLU A 287 38.65 -26.90 -9.01
C GLU A 287 37.31 -26.57 -8.32
N THR A 288 36.51 -25.75 -8.99
CA THR A 288 35.15 -25.38 -8.56
C THR A 288 34.14 -26.49 -8.81
N GLU A 289 33.18 -26.66 -7.90
CA GLU A 289 32.10 -27.66 -7.97
C GLU A 289 31.16 -27.43 -9.18
N SER A 290 31.54 -27.97 -10.34
CA SER A 290 30.77 -27.88 -11.59
C SER A 290 30.65 -29.21 -12.34
N GLU A 291 31.29 -30.28 -11.86
CA GLU A 291 31.39 -31.57 -12.56
C GLU A 291 30.58 -32.73 -11.92
N LEU A 292 29.78 -32.48 -10.88
CA LEU A 292 29.08 -33.54 -10.13
C LEU A 292 27.73 -34.03 -10.73
N TRP A 293 27.32 -33.53 -11.89
CA TRP A 293 26.06 -33.92 -12.56
C TRP A 293 26.21 -34.29 -14.05
N ARG A 294 27.03 -35.30 -14.37
CA ARG A 294 27.05 -35.96 -15.70
C ARG A 294 26.74 -37.46 -15.63
N GLY A 295 25.46 -37.79 -15.48
CA GLY A 295 24.96 -39.16 -15.63
C GLY A 295 25.08 -39.68 -17.07
N LYS A 296 25.51 -40.94 -17.25
CA LYS A 296 25.73 -41.53 -18.59
C LYS A 296 24.41 -41.68 -19.38
N PRO A 297 24.37 -41.37 -20.69
CA PRO A 297 23.17 -41.48 -21.52
C PRO A 297 22.75 -42.94 -21.76
N ARG A 298 21.43 -43.18 -21.89
CA ARG A 298 20.85 -44.48 -22.23
C ARG A 298 20.80 -44.69 -23.76
N PRO A 299 20.95 -45.93 -24.27
CA PRO A 299 21.05 -46.19 -25.71
C PRO A 299 19.75 -45.89 -26.49
N TRP A 300 19.92 -45.22 -27.63
CA TRP A 300 18.88 -44.53 -28.40
C TRP A 300 17.73 -45.40 -28.91
N TYR A 301 17.95 -46.69 -29.18
CA TYR A 301 16.97 -47.53 -29.88
C TYR A 301 15.65 -47.76 -29.10
N LYS A 302 15.66 -47.61 -27.76
CA LYS A 302 14.46 -47.87 -26.93
C LYS A 302 13.43 -46.73 -26.91
N GLN A 303 13.76 -45.53 -27.41
CA GLN A 303 12.84 -44.37 -27.35
C GLN A 303 11.75 -44.39 -28.44
N LYS A 304 11.99 -45.00 -29.61
CA LYS A 304 11.09 -44.84 -30.78
C LYS A 304 9.77 -45.63 -30.73
N LYS A 305 9.59 -46.62 -29.83
CA LYS A 305 8.34 -47.42 -29.78
C LYS A 305 7.07 -46.61 -29.49
N LYS A 306 7.16 -45.53 -28.70
CA LYS A 306 6.01 -44.64 -28.44
C LYS A 306 5.66 -43.74 -29.64
N LEU A 307 6.68 -43.32 -30.41
CA LEU A 307 6.49 -42.47 -31.59
C LEU A 307 5.76 -43.22 -32.72
N TRP A 308 6.14 -44.47 -32.98
CA TRP A 308 5.45 -45.32 -33.97
C TRP A 308 3.98 -45.59 -33.61
N TRP A 309 3.67 -45.77 -32.31
CA TRP A 309 2.29 -45.88 -31.84
C TRP A 309 1.48 -44.61 -32.08
N LEU A 310 2.07 -43.43 -31.80
CA LEU A 310 1.41 -42.15 -32.01
C LEU A 310 1.10 -41.92 -33.50
N ILE A 311 2.06 -42.21 -34.39
CA ILE A 311 1.88 -42.12 -35.84
C ILE A 311 0.74 -43.03 -36.31
N GLY A 312 0.70 -44.30 -35.87
CA GLY A 312 -0.36 -45.24 -36.25
C GLY A 312 -1.76 -44.77 -35.86
N VAL A 313 -1.94 -44.21 -34.66
CA VAL A 313 -3.22 -43.64 -34.22
C VAL A 313 -3.63 -42.44 -35.07
N CYS A 314 -2.69 -41.53 -35.38
CA CYS A 314 -2.96 -40.39 -36.25
C CYS A 314 -3.37 -40.82 -37.68
N THR A 315 -2.71 -41.84 -38.25
CA THR A 315 -3.07 -42.36 -39.58
C THR A 315 -4.48 -42.96 -39.60
N VAL A 316 -4.89 -43.72 -38.58
CA VAL A 316 -6.24 -44.29 -38.49
C VAL A 316 -7.30 -43.19 -38.37
N LEU A 317 -7.08 -42.17 -37.54
CA LEU A 317 -7.99 -41.03 -37.41
C LEU A 317 -8.13 -40.26 -38.74
N LEU A 318 -7.04 -40.06 -39.46
CA LEU A 318 -7.04 -39.33 -40.73
C LEU A 318 -7.76 -40.12 -41.85
N ILE A 319 -7.65 -41.45 -41.86
CA ILE A 319 -8.45 -42.32 -42.75
C ILE A 319 -9.95 -42.23 -42.42
N ILE A 320 -10.33 -42.23 -41.13
CA ILE A 320 -11.74 -42.09 -40.72
C ILE A 320 -12.30 -40.73 -41.17
N ILE A 321 -11.54 -39.64 -41.03
CA ILE A 321 -11.95 -38.30 -41.49
C ILE A 321 -12.17 -38.28 -43.01
N ILE A 322 -11.29 -38.91 -43.80
CA ILE A 322 -11.44 -39.01 -45.27
C ILE A 322 -12.70 -39.82 -45.64
N ILE A 323 -12.97 -40.94 -44.96
CA ILE A 323 -14.16 -41.76 -45.22
C ILE A 323 -15.45 -40.99 -44.88
N VAL A 324 -15.49 -40.25 -43.77
CA VAL A 324 -16.65 -39.41 -43.41
C VAL A 324 -16.85 -38.28 -44.42
N ALA A 325 -15.78 -37.63 -44.87
CA ALA A 325 -15.84 -36.57 -45.89
C ALA A 325 -16.32 -37.08 -47.26
N ALA A 326 -16.05 -38.33 -47.61
CA ALA A 326 -16.45 -38.93 -48.89
C ALA A 326 -17.94 -39.34 -48.97
N VAL A 327 -18.66 -39.39 -47.84
CA VAL A 327 -20.03 -39.94 -47.77
C VAL A 327 -21.13 -38.84 -47.79
N VAL A 328 -20.77 -37.56 -47.66
CA VAL A 328 -21.76 -36.46 -47.54
C VAL A 328 -21.53 -35.35 -48.59
N VAL A 329 -21.80 -35.66 -49.87
CA VAL A 329 -21.93 -34.65 -50.95
C VAL A 329 -23.05 -35.01 -51.94
N PRO A 330 -24.14 -34.21 -51.98
CA PRO A 330 -24.98 -34.05 -53.16
C PRO A 330 -24.51 -32.86 -54.03
N ASN A 331 -24.56 -33.01 -55.35
CA ASN A 331 -24.10 -31.99 -56.31
C ASN A 331 -25.18 -30.95 -56.68
N SER A 332 -24.94 -29.68 -56.37
CA SER A 332 -25.46 -28.47 -57.06
C SER A 332 -24.88 -27.24 -56.32
N GLY A 333 -24.47 -26.13 -56.94
CA GLY A 333 -24.45 -25.66 -58.33
C GLY A 333 -23.76 -24.28 -58.31
N LYS A 334 -23.49 -23.66 -59.47
CA LYS A 334 -22.90 -22.30 -59.49
C LYS A 334 -23.92 -21.25 -59.06
N ASP A 335 -23.47 -20.20 -58.37
CA ASP A 335 -23.52 -18.82 -58.86
C ASP A 335 -22.76 -17.85 -57.93
N GLU A 336 -22.62 -16.59 -58.33
CA GLU A 336 -21.68 -15.62 -57.75
C GLU A 336 -22.30 -14.68 -56.68
N ASN A 337 -21.40 -13.99 -55.96
CA ASN A 337 -21.64 -12.69 -55.31
C ASN A 337 -22.79 -12.57 -54.29
N LYS A 338 -22.48 -12.90 -53.02
CA LYS A 338 -22.56 -11.91 -51.92
C LYS A 338 -21.78 -12.37 -50.68
N ARG A 339 -21.27 -11.40 -49.91
CA ARG A 339 -20.84 -11.58 -48.51
C ARG A 339 -21.78 -10.73 -47.65
N ASP A 340 -22.54 -11.39 -46.80
CA ASP A 340 -23.31 -10.80 -45.70
C ASP A 340 -23.20 -11.74 -44.48
N ASP A 341 -23.53 -11.23 -43.30
CA ASP A 341 -23.07 -11.77 -42.01
C ASP A 341 -23.56 -13.17 -41.61
N GLY A 342 -22.71 -13.87 -40.84
CA GLY A 342 -23.07 -15.04 -40.04
C GLY A 342 -22.43 -14.96 -38.65
N SER A 343 -23.22 -14.68 -37.61
CA SER A 343 -22.70 -14.32 -36.28
C SER A 343 -22.24 -15.52 -35.45
N GLY A 344 -20.97 -15.52 -35.06
CA GLY A 344 -20.42 -16.38 -34.00
C GLY A 344 -20.43 -15.65 -32.66
N GLY A 345 -21.34 -16.01 -31.76
CA GLY A 345 -21.53 -15.32 -30.47
C GLY A 345 -20.37 -15.53 -29.48
N GLY A 346 -19.46 -14.55 -29.37
CA GLY A 346 -18.46 -14.45 -28.32
C GLY A 346 -18.55 -13.10 -27.61
N GLY A 347 -18.66 -13.11 -26.28
CA GLY A 347 -18.86 -11.91 -25.45
C GLY A 347 -17.60 -11.05 -25.28
N GLY A 348 -17.08 -10.48 -26.36
CA GLY A 348 -16.03 -9.46 -26.31
C GLY A 348 -16.60 -8.07 -26.01
N GLY A 349 -16.00 -7.34 -25.08
CA GLY A 349 -16.26 -5.90 -24.91
C GLY A 349 -15.96 -5.18 -26.23
N GLY A 350 -16.98 -4.55 -26.83
CA GLY A 350 -16.88 -4.03 -28.18
C GLY A 350 -15.90 -2.86 -28.27
N LYS A 351 -15.24 -2.71 -29.43
CA LYS A 351 -14.50 -1.48 -29.81
C LYS A 351 -15.48 -0.37 -30.24
N SER A 352 -16.41 -0.09 -29.32
CA SER A 352 -17.66 0.67 -29.44
C SER A 352 -17.55 1.95 -30.25
N ASN A 353 -16.48 2.72 -29.98
CA ASN A 353 -16.36 4.11 -30.42
C ASN A 353 -15.34 4.32 -31.56
N LEU A 354 -14.68 3.26 -32.08
CA LEU A 354 -13.67 3.41 -33.15
C LEU A 354 -14.25 3.99 -34.44
N GLY A 355 -15.53 3.80 -34.72
CA GLY A 355 -16.22 4.38 -35.89
C GLY A 355 -16.24 5.91 -35.92
N SER A 356 -15.82 6.58 -34.85
CA SER A 356 -15.66 8.05 -34.79
C SER A 356 -14.31 8.57 -35.31
N ILE A 357 -13.34 7.68 -35.59
CA ILE A 357 -11.98 8.06 -36.04
C ILE A 357 -11.49 7.20 -37.21
N SER A 358 -10.70 7.78 -38.11
CA SER A 358 -10.00 7.03 -39.16
C SER A 358 -8.70 6.40 -38.62
N PRO A 359 -8.29 5.19 -39.03
CA PRO A 359 -6.95 4.67 -38.79
C PRO A 359 -5.82 5.62 -39.22
N ASP A 360 -6.04 6.39 -40.29
CA ASP A 360 -5.07 7.35 -40.83
C ASP A 360 -4.91 8.62 -39.96
N SER A 361 -5.72 8.82 -38.92
CA SER A 361 -5.50 9.91 -37.95
C SER A 361 -4.40 9.58 -36.93
N ILE A 362 -3.94 8.33 -36.87
CA ILE A 362 -2.82 7.88 -36.04
C ILE A 362 -1.54 7.91 -36.89
N PRO A 363 -0.50 8.67 -36.51
CA PRO A 363 0.78 8.66 -37.23
C PRO A 363 1.39 7.26 -37.31
N LYS A 364 2.02 6.94 -38.45
CA LYS A 364 2.57 5.58 -38.72
C LYS A 364 3.76 5.22 -37.83
N ASP A 365 4.39 6.23 -37.25
CA ASP A 365 5.48 6.20 -36.28
C ASP A 365 5.00 6.34 -34.82
N ALA A 366 3.69 6.52 -34.59
CA ALA A 366 3.14 6.61 -33.24
C ALA A 366 3.38 5.31 -32.45
N PRO A 367 3.85 5.38 -31.20
CA PRO A 367 4.01 4.22 -30.34
C PRO A 367 2.73 3.41 -30.22
N SER A 368 2.82 2.08 -30.30
CA SER A 368 1.66 1.17 -30.32
C SER A 368 0.71 1.34 -29.14
N TYR A 369 1.23 1.69 -27.95
CA TYR A 369 0.40 1.97 -26.77
C TYR A 369 -0.52 3.19 -26.94
N LEU A 370 -0.22 4.14 -27.85
CA LEU A 370 -1.08 5.28 -28.18
C LEU A 370 -2.14 4.97 -29.25
N ASN A 371 -2.07 3.82 -29.92
CA ASN A 371 -2.95 3.50 -31.05
C ASN A 371 -4.26 2.82 -30.57
N PRO A 372 -5.42 3.50 -30.60
CA PRO A 372 -6.68 2.95 -30.07
C PRO A 372 -7.22 1.75 -30.84
N PHE A 373 -6.80 1.55 -32.10
CA PHE A 373 -7.18 0.37 -32.88
C PHE A 373 -6.53 -0.91 -32.33
N LEU A 374 -5.40 -0.79 -31.63
CA LEU A 374 -4.70 -1.91 -30.99
C LEU A 374 -5.23 -2.23 -29.59
N TRP A 375 -5.92 -1.30 -28.92
CA TRP A 375 -6.38 -1.49 -27.53
C TRP A 375 -7.44 -2.59 -27.40
N ALA A 376 -7.57 -3.20 -26.21
CA ALA A 376 -8.58 -4.23 -25.93
C ALA A 376 -10.00 -3.64 -25.73
N SER A 377 -10.10 -2.42 -25.20
CA SER A 377 -11.34 -1.66 -25.00
C SER A 377 -11.09 -0.18 -25.30
N THR A 378 -12.09 0.46 -25.92
CA THR A 378 -12.11 1.91 -26.23
C THR A 378 -13.16 2.66 -25.43
N ASP A 379 -13.71 2.04 -24.39
CA ASP A 379 -14.87 2.56 -23.65
C ASP A 379 -14.44 3.69 -22.70
N ASP A 380 -15.22 4.77 -22.72
CA ASP A 380 -15.02 6.02 -21.98
C ASP A 380 -13.68 6.75 -22.21
N PHE A 381 -12.99 6.44 -23.31
CA PHE A 381 -11.76 7.13 -23.73
C PHE A 381 -12.00 8.18 -24.82
N ASN A 382 -11.31 9.32 -24.73
CA ASN A 382 -11.06 10.17 -25.89
C ASN A 382 -10.07 9.46 -26.82
N LEU A 383 -10.49 9.12 -28.04
CA LEU A 383 -9.69 8.38 -29.01
C LEU A 383 -8.88 9.29 -29.95
N THR A 384 -8.96 10.61 -29.78
CA THR A 384 -8.18 11.58 -30.54
C THR A 384 -6.69 11.41 -30.23
N TYR A 385 -5.86 11.17 -31.25
CA TYR A 385 -4.41 11.10 -31.07
C TYR A 385 -3.84 12.46 -30.66
N THR A 386 -2.91 12.45 -29.69
CA THR A 386 -2.05 13.59 -29.39
C THR A 386 -0.63 13.10 -29.09
N ALA A 387 0.36 13.87 -29.53
CA ALA A 387 1.76 13.69 -29.17
C ALA A 387 2.14 14.43 -27.87
N GLU A 388 1.19 15.15 -27.25
CA GLU A 388 1.44 15.94 -26.04
C GLU A 388 1.72 15.06 -24.81
N THR A 389 2.75 15.46 -24.07
CA THR A 389 3.16 14.83 -22.81
C THR A 389 3.38 15.86 -21.72
N VAL A 390 3.15 15.48 -20.47
CA VAL A 390 3.52 16.27 -19.29
C VAL A 390 4.38 15.37 -18.38
N GLY A 391 5.60 15.79 -18.04
CA GLY A 391 6.54 14.90 -17.33
C GLY A 391 6.91 13.64 -18.14
N ASP A 392 6.99 13.76 -19.47
CA ASP A 392 7.21 12.65 -20.41
C ASP A 392 6.15 11.53 -20.30
N LEU A 393 4.94 11.87 -19.84
CA LEU A 393 3.79 10.97 -19.75
C LEU A 393 2.66 11.48 -20.67
N PRO A 394 2.08 10.61 -21.53
CA PRO A 394 1.15 11.04 -22.57
C PRO A 394 -0.24 11.36 -22.01
N LEU A 395 -0.90 12.35 -22.63
CA LEU A 395 -2.31 12.71 -22.37
C LEU A 395 -3.30 11.73 -23.05
N MET A 396 -2.98 10.43 -23.04
CA MET A 396 -3.75 9.41 -23.77
C MET A 396 -5.12 9.13 -23.13
N GLY A 397 -6.17 9.05 -23.96
CA GLY A 397 -7.52 8.71 -23.51
C GLY A 397 -8.31 9.82 -22.83
N LEU A 398 -7.71 11.00 -22.59
CA LEU A 398 -8.30 12.07 -21.77
C LEU A 398 -9.14 13.07 -22.57
N PHE A 399 -10.31 13.43 -22.03
CA PHE A 399 -11.07 14.62 -22.46
C PHE A 399 -10.43 15.89 -21.88
N THR A 400 -10.44 17.00 -22.63
CA THR A 400 -9.83 18.27 -22.23
C THR A 400 -10.69 19.10 -21.28
N SER A 401 -12.01 18.89 -21.27
CA SER A 401 -12.95 19.41 -20.29
C SER A 401 -13.22 18.37 -19.18
N TRP A 402 -13.63 18.85 -18.00
CA TRP A 402 -14.01 18.03 -16.85
C TRP A 402 -15.01 18.81 -15.96
N ASP A 403 -15.75 18.10 -15.10
CA ASP A 403 -16.61 18.71 -14.08
C ASP A 403 -16.36 18.07 -12.69
N ASP A 404 -16.08 18.93 -11.70
CA ASP A 404 -15.84 18.54 -10.31
C ASP A 404 -17.07 18.83 -9.42
N SER A 405 -18.28 19.00 -9.98
CA SER A 405 -19.50 19.28 -9.21
C SER A 405 -20.07 18.09 -8.42
N ALA A 406 -19.69 16.87 -8.78
CA ALA A 406 -20.18 15.64 -8.18
C ALA A 406 -19.73 15.45 -6.71
N ARG A 407 -20.54 14.70 -5.94
CA ARG A 407 -20.26 14.22 -4.57
C ARG A 407 -20.58 12.73 -4.48
N ALA A 408 -19.77 11.96 -3.75
CA ALA A 408 -20.00 10.53 -3.57
C ALA A 408 -21.30 10.19 -2.81
N ASN A 409 -21.61 10.95 -1.76
CA ASN A 409 -22.80 10.76 -0.94
C ASN A 409 -23.24 12.09 -0.27
N ASP A 410 -24.29 12.07 0.56
CA ASP A 410 -24.84 13.27 1.19
C ASP A 410 -24.10 13.73 2.46
N LYS A 411 -23.16 12.92 2.98
CA LYS A 411 -22.36 13.24 4.19
C LYS A 411 -21.08 14.02 3.87
N VAL A 412 -20.70 14.09 2.59
CA VAL A 412 -19.41 14.59 2.12
C VAL A 412 -19.54 15.77 1.15
N PRO A 413 -18.55 16.69 1.12
CA PRO A 413 -18.55 17.79 0.15
C PRO A 413 -18.28 17.29 -1.28
N PRO A 414 -18.85 17.92 -2.32
CA PRO A 414 -18.49 17.66 -3.71
C PRO A 414 -17.01 17.97 -3.97
N LEU A 415 -16.45 17.49 -5.08
CA LEU A 415 -15.03 17.62 -5.39
C LEU A 415 -14.58 19.10 -5.46
N ASN A 416 -15.39 19.98 -6.07
CA ASN A 416 -15.13 21.43 -6.17
C ASN A 416 -15.28 22.22 -4.84
N LYS A 417 -15.31 21.55 -3.69
CA LYS A 417 -15.30 22.15 -2.35
C LYS A 417 -14.21 21.49 -1.49
N PRO A 418 -13.52 22.24 -0.61
CA PRO A 418 -12.53 21.66 0.29
C PRO A 418 -13.13 20.52 1.13
N TRP A 419 -12.37 19.45 1.34
CA TRP A 419 -12.74 18.42 2.30
C TRP A 419 -12.80 19.00 3.71
N GLY A 420 -11.74 19.70 4.12
CA GLY A 420 -11.56 20.18 5.47
C GLY A 420 -10.82 19.16 6.33
N ASP A 421 -11.18 19.11 7.61
CA ASP A 421 -10.42 18.40 8.64
C ASP A 421 -10.76 16.90 8.71
N TYR A 422 -9.79 16.04 8.37
CA TYR A 422 -9.94 14.58 8.43
C TYR A 422 -10.15 14.02 9.84
N THR A 423 -9.79 14.74 10.91
CA THR A 423 -10.13 14.33 12.30
C THR A 423 -11.61 14.54 12.62
N LYS A 424 -12.33 15.33 11.81
CA LYS A 424 -13.77 15.61 11.93
C LYS A 424 -14.61 14.92 10.86
N ARG A 425 -13.99 14.61 9.72
CA ARG A 425 -14.56 13.78 8.65
C ARG A 425 -13.48 12.83 8.12
N PRO A 426 -13.29 11.67 8.76
CA PRO A 426 -12.34 10.66 8.29
C PRO A 426 -12.70 10.17 6.88
N ALA A 427 -11.69 9.73 6.12
CA ALA A 427 -11.90 9.04 4.86
C ALA A 427 -12.57 7.68 5.08
N ARG A 428 -13.52 7.33 4.22
CA ARG A 428 -14.14 6.01 4.13
C ARG A 428 -13.92 5.47 2.73
N GLY A 429 -12.75 4.88 2.54
CA GLY A 429 -12.25 4.47 1.24
C GLY A 429 -12.27 2.97 1.00
N VAL A 430 -11.95 2.59 -0.23
CA VAL A 430 -11.68 1.20 -0.62
C VAL A 430 -10.55 1.16 -1.63
N ASN A 431 -9.84 0.04 -1.68
CA ASN A 431 -8.78 -0.21 -2.64
C ASN A 431 -9.30 -0.96 -3.87
N VAL A 432 -8.84 -0.57 -5.06
CA VAL A 432 -9.00 -1.36 -6.29
C VAL A 432 -7.73 -2.20 -6.58
N GLY A 433 -7.29 -2.97 -5.58
CA GLY A 433 -6.14 -3.88 -5.65
C GLY A 433 -6.35 -5.04 -6.63
N GLY A 434 -5.26 -5.75 -6.96
CA GLY A 434 -5.21 -6.78 -7.99
C GLY A 434 -5.51 -6.30 -9.43
N TRP A 435 -5.68 -4.99 -9.65
CA TRP A 435 -6.05 -4.42 -10.96
C TRP A 435 -4.85 -3.95 -11.77
N LEU A 436 -4.19 -2.84 -11.39
CA LEU A 436 -3.04 -2.25 -12.13
C LEU A 436 -1.66 -2.59 -11.49
N SER A 437 -1.69 -3.35 -10.41
CA SER A 437 -0.61 -4.24 -9.94
C SER A 437 -1.29 -5.57 -9.62
N LEU A 438 -0.78 -6.69 -10.11
CA LEU A 438 -1.45 -8.00 -9.92
C LEU A 438 -1.17 -8.67 -8.58
N GLU A 439 -2.17 -9.40 -8.11
CA GLU A 439 -2.13 -10.09 -6.81
C GLU A 439 -2.78 -11.48 -6.90
N PRO A 440 -1.99 -12.57 -6.75
CA PRO A 440 -2.48 -13.93 -6.99
C PRO A 440 -3.66 -14.41 -6.14
N PHE A 441 -3.97 -13.75 -5.00
CA PHE A 441 -5.12 -14.11 -4.17
C PHE A 441 -6.40 -13.35 -4.57
N ILE A 442 -6.27 -12.15 -5.14
CA ILE A 442 -7.39 -11.37 -5.66
C ILE A 442 -7.80 -11.93 -7.03
N THR A 443 -6.81 -12.17 -7.90
CA THR A 443 -6.98 -12.58 -9.31
C THR A 443 -6.34 -13.94 -9.66
N PRO A 444 -6.60 -15.04 -8.91
CA PRO A 444 -5.95 -16.33 -9.12
C PRO A 444 -6.19 -16.97 -10.49
N SER A 445 -7.18 -16.53 -11.30
CA SER A 445 -7.35 -17.03 -12.67
C SER A 445 -6.13 -16.69 -13.55
N LEU A 446 -5.46 -15.58 -13.27
CA LEU A 446 -4.21 -15.16 -13.92
C LEU A 446 -2.99 -15.97 -13.46
N PHE A 447 -3.13 -16.81 -12.44
CA PHE A 447 -2.06 -17.57 -11.80
C PHE A 447 -2.33 -19.09 -11.73
N ASP A 448 -3.43 -19.59 -12.30
CA ASP A 448 -3.85 -21.00 -12.26
C ASP A 448 -3.06 -21.87 -13.26
N TYR A 449 -1.74 -21.91 -13.07
CA TYR A 449 -0.78 -22.69 -13.86
C TYR A 449 -0.19 -23.85 -13.06
N ASP A 450 0.38 -24.83 -13.77
CA ASP A 450 1.18 -25.88 -13.16
C ASP A 450 2.40 -25.26 -12.43
N SER A 451 2.58 -25.60 -11.15
CA SER A 451 3.60 -24.98 -10.29
C SER A 451 5.04 -25.19 -10.78
N ARG A 452 5.28 -26.16 -11.68
CA ARG A 452 6.57 -26.37 -12.35
C ARG A 452 7.00 -25.20 -13.25
N PHE A 453 6.09 -24.28 -13.60
CA PHE A 453 6.40 -23.07 -14.35
C PHE A 453 6.89 -21.90 -13.46
N GLY A 454 6.77 -22.00 -12.13
CA GLY A 454 7.30 -20.99 -11.20
C GLY A 454 6.62 -19.62 -11.26
N ILE A 455 5.37 -19.56 -11.73
CA ILE A 455 4.58 -18.32 -11.87
C ILE A 455 3.99 -17.97 -10.50
N VAL A 456 4.46 -16.88 -9.90
CA VAL A 456 4.16 -16.49 -8.50
C VAL A 456 3.82 -15.00 -8.31
N ASP A 457 4.08 -14.18 -9.33
CA ASP A 457 3.96 -12.72 -9.34
C ASP A 457 3.83 -12.19 -10.78
N GLU A 458 3.63 -10.88 -10.97
CA GLU A 458 3.46 -10.28 -12.31
C GLU A 458 4.74 -10.41 -13.16
N TYR A 459 5.92 -10.32 -12.54
CA TYR A 459 7.22 -10.50 -13.20
C TYR A 459 7.35 -11.87 -13.87
N THR A 460 7.07 -12.95 -13.12
CA THR A 460 7.14 -14.34 -13.60
C THR A 460 5.99 -14.67 -14.56
N LEU A 461 4.79 -14.14 -14.33
CA LEU A 461 3.65 -14.29 -15.23
C LEU A 461 3.94 -13.71 -16.62
N CYS A 462 4.41 -12.47 -16.71
CA CYS A 462 4.74 -11.86 -17.99
C CYS A 462 6.03 -12.41 -18.63
N SER A 463 6.99 -12.88 -17.82
CA SER A 463 8.14 -13.64 -18.32
C SER A 463 7.71 -14.94 -19.03
N TYR A 464 6.72 -15.64 -18.47
CA TYR A 464 6.17 -16.87 -19.05
C TYR A 464 5.25 -16.62 -20.26
N LEU A 465 4.41 -15.59 -20.19
CA LEU A 465 3.50 -15.22 -21.29
C LEU A 465 4.22 -14.59 -22.49
N ALA A 466 5.37 -13.94 -22.27
CA ALA A 466 6.12 -13.19 -23.28
C ALA A 466 5.20 -12.26 -24.10
N SER A 467 5.11 -12.45 -25.43
CA SER A 467 4.24 -11.64 -26.30
C SER A 467 2.74 -11.68 -25.96
N ARG A 468 2.28 -12.69 -25.20
CA ARG A 468 0.89 -12.78 -24.71
C ARG A 468 0.62 -11.92 -23.48
N CYS A 469 1.65 -11.44 -22.77
CA CYS A 469 1.52 -10.57 -21.59
C CYS A 469 0.61 -9.37 -21.89
N ALA A 470 0.84 -8.69 -23.02
CA ALA A 470 0.02 -7.58 -23.50
C ALA A 470 -1.48 -7.94 -23.59
N SER A 471 -1.82 -8.99 -24.35
CA SER A 471 -3.22 -9.39 -24.57
C SER A 471 -3.93 -9.90 -23.30
N VAL A 472 -3.20 -10.54 -22.37
CA VAL A 472 -3.79 -11.07 -21.13
C VAL A 472 -4.01 -9.96 -20.12
N LEU A 473 -2.99 -9.14 -19.84
CA LEU A 473 -3.11 -8.06 -18.86
C LEU A 473 -4.05 -6.95 -19.34
N GLU A 474 -4.05 -6.62 -20.63
CA GLU A 474 -4.95 -5.57 -21.13
C GLU A 474 -6.43 -6.00 -21.14
N ALA A 475 -6.72 -7.29 -21.37
CA ALA A 475 -8.06 -7.83 -21.19
C ALA A 475 -8.50 -7.73 -19.71
N HIS A 476 -7.63 -8.11 -18.78
CA HIS A 476 -7.87 -7.95 -17.33
C HIS A 476 -8.13 -6.48 -16.95
N TYR A 477 -7.23 -5.57 -17.35
CA TYR A 477 -7.35 -4.15 -17.07
C TYR A 477 -8.66 -3.55 -17.63
N ALA A 478 -9.13 -4.05 -18.78
CA ALA A 478 -10.37 -3.61 -19.40
C ALA A 478 -11.65 -4.07 -18.68
N SER A 479 -11.65 -5.27 -18.07
CA SER A 479 -12.87 -5.93 -17.57
C SER A 479 -12.99 -6.03 -16.04
N PHE A 480 -11.90 -6.12 -15.29
CA PHE A 480 -11.94 -6.36 -13.84
C PHE A 480 -12.45 -5.15 -13.04
N VAL A 481 -12.09 -3.93 -13.48
CA VAL A 481 -12.59 -2.67 -12.94
C VAL A 481 -13.11 -1.79 -14.09
N THR A 482 -14.36 -1.38 -13.97
CA THR A 482 -15.12 -0.63 -14.99
C THR A 482 -15.83 0.56 -14.36
N GLU A 483 -16.54 1.38 -15.13
CA GLU A 483 -17.37 2.48 -14.58
C GLU A 483 -18.29 1.99 -13.45
N SER A 484 -18.88 0.80 -13.63
CA SER A 484 -19.81 0.21 -12.67
C SER A 484 -19.20 0.02 -11.28
N THR A 485 -17.90 -0.28 -11.20
CA THR A 485 -17.14 -0.35 -9.95
C THR A 485 -17.24 0.95 -9.17
N PHE A 486 -16.96 2.10 -9.79
CA PHE A 486 -16.92 3.40 -9.12
C PHE A 486 -18.33 3.91 -8.76
N ARG A 487 -19.31 3.64 -9.62
CA ARG A 487 -20.73 3.89 -9.31
C ARG A 487 -21.16 3.13 -8.05
N ASP A 488 -20.81 1.85 -7.97
CA ASP A 488 -21.26 0.97 -6.90
C ASP A 488 -20.48 1.22 -5.59
N ILE A 489 -19.22 1.66 -5.67
CA ILE A 489 -18.44 2.21 -4.54
C ILE A 489 -19.14 3.44 -3.94
N ALA A 490 -19.52 4.43 -4.76
CA ALA A 490 -20.25 5.60 -4.28
C ALA A 490 -21.63 5.23 -3.72
N ALA A 491 -22.32 4.27 -4.36
CA ALA A 491 -23.58 3.72 -3.87
C ALA A 491 -23.45 3.01 -2.51
N ALA A 492 -22.29 2.42 -2.20
CA ALA A 492 -21.95 1.87 -0.89
C ALA A 492 -21.65 2.93 0.18
N GLY A 493 -21.81 4.22 -0.12
CA GLY A 493 -21.59 5.31 0.83
C GLY A 493 -20.11 5.56 1.16
N LEU A 494 -19.19 4.96 0.42
CA LEU A 494 -17.77 5.29 0.45
C LEU A 494 -17.55 6.68 -0.19
N ASP A 495 -16.40 7.28 0.08
CA ASP A 495 -16.06 8.63 -0.40
C ASP A 495 -14.64 8.77 -0.97
N HIS A 496 -13.78 7.76 -0.77
CA HIS A 496 -12.44 7.69 -1.36
C HIS A 496 -12.18 6.37 -2.09
N VAL A 497 -11.23 6.38 -3.03
CA VAL A 497 -10.66 5.18 -3.65
C VAL A 497 -9.14 5.28 -3.64
N ARG A 498 -8.46 4.25 -3.12
CA ARG A 498 -7.02 4.05 -3.31
C ARG A 498 -6.80 3.17 -4.54
N ILE A 499 -5.93 3.63 -5.43
CA ILE A 499 -5.66 2.98 -6.72
C ILE A 499 -4.20 2.49 -6.74
N PRO A 500 -3.94 1.21 -6.42
CA PRO A 500 -2.64 0.59 -6.59
C PRO A 500 -2.22 0.56 -8.06
N PHE A 501 -1.03 1.08 -8.37
CA PHE A 501 -0.36 0.93 -9.66
C PHE A 501 1.16 0.95 -9.49
N SER A 502 1.87 0.34 -10.42
CA SER A 502 3.33 0.13 -10.28
C SER A 502 4.13 0.81 -11.38
N TYR A 503 5.46 0.90 -11.17
CA TYR A 503 6.33 1.78 -11.95
C TYR A 503 6.30 1.56 -13.47
N TRP A 504 5.97 0.34 -13.94
CA TRP A 504 5.83 0.01 -15.36
C TRP A 504 4.71 0.76 -16.11
N ALA A 505 3.76 1.39 -15.39
CA ALA A 505 2.86 2.38 -15.97
C ALA A 505 3.61 3.59 -16.55
N VAL A 506 4.69 4.02 -15.88
CA VAL A 506 5.50 5.20 -16.23
C VAL A 506 6.72 4.80 -17.07
N GLN A 507 7.46 3.78 -16.63
CA GLN A 507 8.73 3.36 -17.24
C GLN A 507 9.04 1.88 -16.98
N THR A 508 9.55 1.17 -17.97
CA THR A 508 10.25 -0.11 -17.78
C THR A 508 11.74 0.05 -18.07
N TYR A 509 12.56 -0.85 -17.54
CA TYR A 509 14.02 -0.87 -17.69
C TYR A 509 14.50 -2.14 -18.41
N GLU A 510 15.78 -2.19 -18.79
CA GLU A 510 16.39 -3.37 -19.41
C GLU A 510 16.29 -4.58 -18.46
N GLY A 511 15.71 -5.68 -18.95
CA GLY A 511 15.44 -6.89 -18.17
C GLY A 511 14.06 -6.96 -17.51
N ASP A 512 13.21 -5.92 -17.64
CA ASP A 512 11.82 -5.96 -17.17
C ASP A 512 10.91 -6.71 -18.17
N PRO A 513 10.10 -7.70 -17.71
CA PRO A 513 9.11 -8.39 -18.53
C PRO A 513 7.73 -7.69 -18.54
N TYR A 514 7.54 -6.66 -17.71
CA TYR A 514 6.23 -6.05 -17.44
C TYR A 514 5.61 -5.37 -18.67
N LEU A 515 4.27 -5.30 -18.68
CA LEU A 515 3.54 -4.57 -19.71
C LEU A 515 3.70 -3.05 -19.54
N PHE A 516 4.67 -2.49 -20.26
CA PHE A 516 4.95 -1.07 -20.30
C PHE A 516 3.73 -0.23 -20.70
N ARG A 517 3.40 0.75 -19.84
CA ARG A 517 2.51 1.91 -20.11
C ARG A 517 1.03 1.62 -20.42
N THR A 518 0.60 0.38 -20.63
CA THR A 518 -0.84 0.08 -20.83
C THR A 518 -1.68 0.40 -19.58
N SER A 519 -1.18 0.11 -18.38
CA SER A 519 -1.87 0.40 -17.11
C SER A 519 -2.06 1.91 -16.85
N TRP A 520 -1.18 2.77 -17.38
CA TRP A 520 -1.31 4.23 -17.29
C TRP A 520 -2.65 4.74 -17.82
N ARG A 521 -3.06 4.23 -18.99
CA ARG A 521 -4.35 4.57 -19.62
C ARG A 521 -5.54 4.26 -18.70
N TYR A 522 -5.49 3.14 -17.98
CA TYR A 522 -6.56 2.72 -17.08
C TYR A 522 -6.58 3.49 -15.76
N LEU A 523 -5.41 3.84 -15.21
CA LEU A 523 -5.31 4.77 -14.07
C LEU A 523 -6.00 6.10 -14.40
N LEU A 524 -5.73 6.66 -15.58
CA LEU A 524 -6.37 7.90 -16.04
C LEU A 524 -7.90 7.74 -16.15
N ARG A 525 -8.40 6.64 -16.72
CA ARG A 525 -9.85 6.35 -16.79
C ARG A 525 -10.50 6.24 -15.41
N ALA A 526 -9.85 5.58 -14.45
CA ALA A 526 -10.33 5.48 -13.08
C ALA A 526 -10.44 6.83 -12.38
N ILE A 527 -9.51 7.77 -12.63
CA ILE A 527 -9.59 9.13 -12.08
C ILE A 527 -10.80 9.89 -12.66
N GLU A 528 -11.13 9.69 -13.95
CA GLU A 528 -12.33 10.25 -14.56
C GLU A 528 -13.63 9.61 -14.01
N TYR A 529 -13.65 8.29 -13.77
CA TYR A 529 -14.78 7.64 -13.09
C TYR A 529 -14.95 8.11 -11.64
N CYS A 530 -13.85 8.24 -10.88
CA CYS A 530 -13.87 8.84 -9.53
C CYS A 530 -14.45 10.26 -9.58
N ARG A 531 -14.03 11.08 -10.55
CA ARG A 531 -14.60 12.43 -10.75
C ARG A 531 -16.10 12.37 -11.01
N LYS A 532 -16.56 11.54 -11.95
CA LYS A 532 -17.97 11.39 -12.34
C LYS A 532 -18.88 11.02 -11.15
N TYR A 533 -18.38 10.21 -10.22
CA TYR A 533 -19.10 9.82 -9.01
C TYR A 533 -18.71 10.61 -7.75
N GLY A 534 -17.92 11.67 -7.87
CA GLY A 534 -17.56 12.54 -6.75
C GLY A 534 -16.69 11.88 -5.66
N LEU A 535 -15.99 10.80 -6.01
CA LEU A 535 -15.04 10.06 -5.17
C LEU A 535 -13.66 10.72 -5.23
N ARG A 536 -12.96 10.75 -4.09
CA ARG A 536 -11.59 11.30 -3.99
C ARG A 536 -10.54 10.20 -4.12
N VAL A 537 -9.45 10.48 -4.83
CA VAL A 537 -8.40 9.51 -5.16
C VAL A 537 -7.25 9.60 -4.16
N ASN A 538 -6.77 8.43 -3.73
CA ASN A 538 -5.42 8.21 -3.22
C ASN A 538 -4.62 7.48 -4.32
N LEU A 539 -3.59 8.14 -4.87
CA LEU A 539 -2.66 7.50 -5.81
C LEU A 539 -1.69 6.61 -5.04
N ASP A 540 -1.57 5.34 -5.41
CA ASP A 540 -0.71 4.41 -4.68
C ASP A 540 0.35 3.74 -5.57
N PRO A 541 1.59 4.26 -5.56
CA PRO A 541 2.77 3.59 -6.10
C PRO A 541 3.09 2.27 -5.37
N HIS A 542 2.45 1.21 -5.83
CA HIS A 542 2.39 -0.07 -5.13
C HIS A 542 3.62 -0.96 -5.36
N GLY A 543 4.29 -0.80 -6.51
CA GLY A 543 5.55 -1.45 -6.84
C GLY A 543 6.57 -0.45 -7.39
N LEU A 544 7.69 -0.30 -6.68
CA LEU A 544 8.83 0.54 -7.09
C LEU A 544 9.94 -0.28 -7.79
N PRO A 545 10.80 0.36 -8.60
CA PRO A 545 11.95 -0.30 -9.23
C PRO A 545 12.80 -1.04 -8.19
N GLY A 546 13.10 -2.32 -8.45
CA GLY A 546 13.86 -3.19 -7.55
C GLY A 546 13.07 -3.84 -6.40
N SER A 547 11.77 -3.53 -6.26
CA SER A 547 10.90 -3.87 -5.12
C SER A 547 11.36 -3.30 -3.77
N GLN A 548 10.40 -2.69 -3.05
CA GLN A 548 10.58 -2.10 -1.73
C GLN A 548 10.28 -3.05 -0.56
N ASN A 549 9.76 -4.26 -0.82
CA ASN A 549 9.38 -5.23 0.21
C ASN A 549 9.68 -6.70 -0.11
N GLY A 550 9.94 -7.05 -1.37
CA GLY A 550 10.23 -8.41 -1.81
C GLY A 550 9.01 -9.32 -1.85
N TRP A 551 7.79 -8.77 -1.79
CA TRP A 551 6.53 -9.49 -1.83
C TRP A 551 5.85 -9.40 -3.22
N ASN A 552 5.04 -10.40 -3.57
CA ASN A 552 4.50 -10.58 -4.92
C ASN A 552 3.72 -9.38 -5.48
N HIS A 553 2.90 -8.71 -4.66
CA HIS A 553 2.09 -7.54 -5.02
C HIS A 553 2.90 -6.29 -5.40
N SER A 554 4.18 -6.19 -4.97
CA SER A 554 5.13 -5.18 -5.50
C SER A 554 5.58 -5.43 -6.95
N GLY A 555 5.06 -6.51 -7.57
CA GLY A 555 5.40 -6.99 -8.91
C GLY A 555 6.34 -8.19 -8.92
N ARG A 556 7.18 -8.33 -7.88
CA ARG A 556 8.24 -9.35 -7.82
C ARG A 556 8.52 -9.84 -6.41
N LEU A 557 8.28 -11.14 -6.19
CA LEU A 557 8.64 -11.89 -4.99
C LEU A 557 10.16 -12.15 -4.95
N GLY A 558 10.79 -11.96 -3.79
CA GLY A 558 12.20 -12.29 -3.56
C GLY A 558 13.02 -11.14 -2.98
N ALA A 559 14.18 -10.87 -3.59
CA ALA A 559 15.18 -9.94 -3.03
C ALA A 559 14.78 -8.46 -3.21
N ILE A 560 14.87 -7.70 -2.11
CA ILE A 560 14.67 -6.25 -2.08
C ILE A 560 15.92 -5.57 -2.63
N ASN A 561 15.78 -4.92 -3.79
CA ASN A 561 16.87 -4.21 -4.48
C ASN A 561 16.61 -2.70 -4.62
N TRP A 562 15.56 -2.18 -3.99
CA TRP A 562 15.36 -0.74 -3.77
C TRP A 562 16.09 -0.32 -2.49
N LEU A 563 16.94 0.72 -2.55
CA LEU A 563 17.78 1.20 -1.43
C LEU A 563 18.71 0.13 -0.79
N ASN A 564 18.87 -1.04 -1.41
CA ASN A 564 19.65 -2.17 -0.93
C ASN A 564 20.27 -2.97 -2.09
N GLY A 565 21.32 -3.75 -1.82
CA GLY A 565 22.08 -4.47 -2.84
C GLY A 565 22.93 -3.57 -3.75
N THR A 566 23.56 -4.15 -4.79
CA THR A 566 24.42 -3.40 -5.73
C THR A 566 23.62 -2.37 -6.54
N GLU A 567 22.36 -2.68 -6.84
CA GLU A 567 21.47 -1.83 -7.63
C GLU A 567 20.67 -0.85 -6.76
N GLY A 568 20.86 -0.83 -5.44
CA GLY A 568 20.08 -0.04 -4.48
C GLY A 568 20.03 1.44 -4.84
N ASP A 569 21.20 2.04 -5.10
CA ASP A 569 21.36 3.43 -5.54
C ASP A 569 20.72 3.71 -6.91
N LEU A 570 20.76 2.73 -7.83
CA LEU A 570 20.19 2.86 -9.17
C LEU A 570 18.66 2.84 -9.09
N ASN A 571 18.11 1.91 -8.33
CA ASN A 571 16.68 1.75 -8.12
C ASN A 571 16.09 2.88 -7.26
N ALA A 572 16.85 3.42 -6.31
CA ALA A 572 16.51 4.64 -5.60
C ALA A 572 16.36 5.83 -6.57
N ARG A 573 17.36 6.09 -7.44
CA ARG A 573 17.25 7.13 -8.48
C ARG A 573 16.05 6.90 -9.41
N ARG A 574 15.86 5.68 -9.92
CA ARG A 574 14.72 5.30 -10.77
C ARG A 574 13.36 5.58 -10.10
N SER A 575 13.22 5.31 -8.80
CA SER A 575 11.99 5.62 -8.05
C SER A 575 11.78 7.14 -7.85
N LEU A 576 12.85 7.93 -7.71
CA LEU A 576 12.75 9.39 -7.69
C LEU A 576 12.41 9.96 -9.09
N GLU A 577 12.99 9.43 -10.16
CA GLU A 577 12.65 9.76 -11.56
C GLU A 577 11.18 9.42 -11.89
N PHE A 578 10.68 8.31 -11.36
CA PHE A 578 9.26 7.94 -11.42
C PHE A 578 8.38 9.01 -10.77
N HIS A 579 8.66 9.41 -9.52
CA HIS A 579 7.91 10.49 -8.86
C HIS A 579 8.05 11.84 -9.55
N ASP A 580 9.23 12.16 -10.10
CA ASP A 580 9.49 13.41 -10.80
C ASP A 580 8.59 13.58 -12.03
N ARG A 581 8.46 12.51 -12.82
CA ARG A 581 7.55 12.44 -13.98
C ARG A 581 6.08 12.43 -13.57
N LEU A 582 5.74 11.58 -12.61
CA LEU A 582 4.38 11.37 -12.10
C LEU A 582 3.78 12.65 -11.46
N SER A 583 4.57 13.37 -10.66
CA SER A 583 4.15 14.61 -10.00
C SER A 583 3.99 15.78 -10.97
N ARG A 584 4.85 15.92 -12.00
CA ARG A 584 4.63 16.89 -13.09
C ARG A 584 3.34 16.64 -13.85
N PHE A 585 3.01 15.37 -14.11
CA PHE A 585 1.75 15.05 -14.77
C PHE A 585 0.54 15.37 -13.89
N PHE A 586 0.58 15.01 -12.60
CA PHE A 586 -0.58 15.19 -11.71
C PHE A 586 -0.69 16.59 -11.07
N SER A 587 0.28 17.51 -11.25
CA SER A 587 0.12 18.92 -10.87
C SER A 587 -0.72 19.76 -11.85
N GLN A 588 -1.15 19.16 -12.97
CA GLN A 588 -2.11 19.80 -13.90
C GLN A 588 -3.43 20.18 -13.19
N PRO A 589 -4.02 21.36 -13.48
CA PRO A 589 -5.19 21.88 -12.76
C PRO A 589 -6.39 20.92 -12.66
N ARG A 590 -6.59 20.04 -13.66
CA ARG A 590 -7.68 19.05 -13.67
C ARG A 590 -7.69 18.14 -12.45
N TYR A 591 -6.53 17.80 -11.90
CA TYR A 591 -6.42 16.79 -10.85
C TYR A 591 -6.64 17.32 -9.44
N ARG A 592 -6.52 18.65 -9.25
CA ARG A 592 -6.49 19.32 -7.94
C ARG A 592 -7.69 18.98 -7.04
N ASN A 593 -8.89 18.82 -7.61
CA ASN A 593 -10.11 18.59 -6.83
C ASN A 593 -10.42 17.11 -6.58
N VAL A 594 -9.81 16.20 -7.36
CA VAL A 594 -10.09 14.75 -7.30
C VAL A 594 -8.97 13.97 -6.62
N ILE A 595 -7.70 14.34 -6.81
CA ILE A 595 -6.57 13.71 -6.09
C ILE A 595 -6.46 14.38 -4.72
N SER A 596 -6.67 13.58 -3.68
CA SER A 596 -6.67 14.01 -2.28
C SER A 596 -5.42 13.57 -1.53
N HIS A 597 -4.88 12.41 -1.91
CA HIS A 597 -3.69 11.79 -1.34
C HIS A 597 -2.78 11.32 -2.48
N TYR A 598 -1.46 11.45 -2.29
CA TYR A 598 -0.42 11.01 -3.21
C TYR A 598 0.57 10.14 -2.43
N GLY A 599 0.60 8.84 -2.73
CA GLY A 599 1.50 7.87 -2.12
C GLY A 599 2.93 7.97 -2.62
N LEU A 600 3.87 7.65 -1.73
CA LEU A 600 5.30 7.60 -2.03
C LEU A 600 5.75 6.16 -2.30
N ALA A 601 5.59 5.26 -1.32
CA ALA A 601 5.86 3.84 -1.48
C ALA A 601 4.88 3.03 -0.63
N ASN A 602 4.23 2.03 -1.23
CA ASN A 602 3.49 1.02 -0.48
C ASN A 602 4.44 0.16 0.34
N GLU A 603 4.15 -0.05 1.62
CA GLU A 603 4.81 -1.04 2.50
C GLU A 603 6.35 -1.18 2.38
N PRO A 604 7.15 -0.10 2.47
CA PRO A 604 8.61 -0.23 2.44
C PRO A 604 9.11 -1.08 3.62
N LYS A 605 9.67 -2.27 3.39
CA LYS A 605 9.98 -3.24 4.46
C LYS A 605 11.21 -2.84 5.30
N MET A 606 11.03 -1.90 6.23
CA MET A 606 12.09 -1.35 7.08
C MET A 606 12.61 -2.30 8.18
N THR A 607 12.19 -3.56 8.16
CA THR A 607 12.84 -4.65 8.91
C THR A 607 13.99 -5.30 8.14
N GLU A 608 14.06 -5.11 6.81
CA GLU A 608 15.20 -5.48 5.94
C GLU A 608 15.94 -4.26 5.38
N LEU A 609 15.26 -3.11 5.31
CA LEU A 609 15.79 -1.86 4.77
C LEU A 609 16.40 -0.96 5.84
N SER A 610 17.42 -0.21 5.44
CA SER A 610 18.04 0.84 6.27
C SER A 610 17.04 1.97 6.53
N VAL A 611 16.50 2.06 7.75
CA VAL A 611 15.52 3.08 8.15
C VAL A 611 15.98 4.50 7.73
N PRO A 612 17.22 4.96 8.02
CA PRO A 612 17.63 6.32 7.63
C PRO A 612 17.65 6.53 6.11
N ALA A 613 17.93 5.50 5.31
CA ALA A 613 17.91 5.60 3.85
C ALA A 613 16.47 5.76 3.31
N VAL A 614 15.49 5.08 3.92
CA VAL A 614 14.08 5.24 3.53
C VAL A 614 13.54 6.60 3.99
N LEU A 615 13.91 7.08 5.18
CA LEU A 615 13.53 8.42 5.65
C LEU A 615 14.10 9.53 4.76
N GLU A 616 15.39 9.46 4.40
CA GLU A 616 16.04 10.40 3.49
C GLU A 616 15.41 10.36 2.09
N TRP A 617 15.17 9.17 1.54
CA TRP A 617 14.45 9.01 0.27
C TRP A 617 13.03 9.60 0.33
N THR A 618 12.31 9.40 1.42
CA THR A 618 10.95 9.93 1.62
C THR A 618 10.95 11.47 1.62
N ALA A 619 11.97 12.09 2.22
CA ALA A 619 12.17 13.53 2.16
C ALA A 619 12.53 14.04 0.75
N GLN A 620 13.41 13.34 0.02
CA GLN A 620 13.78 13.68 -1.36
C GLN A 620 12.60 13.56 -2.34
N ALA A 621 11.82 12.48 -2.23
CA ALA A 621 10.59 12.28 -2.99
C ALA A 621 9.59 13.42 -2.71
N SER A 622 9.27 13.67 -1.43
CA SER A 622 8.34 14.72 -1.01
C SER A 622 8.74 16.10 -1.52
N SER A 623 10.04 16.44 -1.43
CA SER A 623 10.60 17.70 -1.93
C SER A 623 10.45 17.83 -3.45
N THR A 624 10.72 16.75 -4.19
CA THR A 624 10.56 16.70 -5.65
C THR A 624 9.09 16.88 -6.06
N ILE A 625 8.17 16.21 -5.36
CA ILE A 625 6.73 16.22 -5.64
C ILE A 625 6.12 17.63 -5.41
N ARG A 626 6.45 18.28 -4.28
CA ARG A 626 6.05 19.67 -4.02
C ARG A 626 6.69 20.64 -5.02
N LYS A 627 7.98 20.49 -5.34
CA LYS A 627 8.69 21.31 -6.34
C LYS A 627 8.07 21.24 -7.73
N ASN A 628 7.54 20.08 -8.15
CA ASN A 628 6.83 19.90 -9.42
C ASN A 628 5.37 20.40 -9.38
N GLY A 629 4.93 21.04 -8.29
CA GLY A 629 3.68 21.78 -8.20
C GLY A 629 2.47 20.98 -7.69
N ILE A 630 2.65 19.80 -7.10
CA ILE A 630 1.54 19.09 -6.44
C ILE A 630 1.05 19.94 -5.24
N PRO A 631 -0.21 20.41 -5.24
CA PRO A 631 -0.67 21.41 -4.28
C PRO A 631 -0.54 21.01 -2.81
N GLU A 632 -0.29 21.97 -1.93
CA GLU A 632 -0.14 21.73 -0.48
C GLU A 632 -1.41 21.17 0.19
N ASP A 633 -2.59 21.34 -0.42
CA ASP A 633 -3.84 20.72 -0.01
C ASP A 633 -3.95 19.22 -0.37
N VAL A 634 -3.05 18.69 -1.20
CA VAL A 634 -2.89 17.24 -1.45
C VAL A 634 -1.97 16.63 -0.39
N ILE A 635 -2.45 15.60 0.31
CA ILE A 635 -1.71 14.90 1.36
C ILE A 635 -0.66 13.98 0.74
N LEU A 636 0.59 14.01 1.22
CA LEU A 636 1.58 12.98 0.87
C LEU A 636 1.48 11.81 1.86
N VAL A 637 1.35 10.58 1.37
CA VAL A 637 1.22 9.38 2.24
C VAL A 637 2.40 8.43 2.08
N PHE A 638 2.89 7.89 3.19
CA PHE A 638 4.08 7.03 3.22
C PHE A 638 3.96 5.94 4.30
N GLY A 639 4.34 4.70 3.96
CA GLY A 639 4.13 3.54 4.83
C GLY A 639 4.95 3.54 6.13
N ASP A 640 4.36 3.01 7.21
CA ASP A 640 4.96 2.90 8.55
C ASP A 640 6.18 1.95 8.65
N GLY A 641 6.42 1.19 7.60
CA GLY A 641 7.54 0.27 7.44
C GLY A 641 7.60 -0.89 8.43
N PHE A 642 6.47 -1.28 9.03
CA PHE A 642 6.39 -2.37 10.02
C PHE A 642 7.23 -2.13 11.28
N ARG A 643 7.48 -0.85 11.60
CA ARG A 643 8.28 -0.42 12.75
C ARG A 643 7.44 -0.25 14.02
N GLY A 644 6.12 -0.20 13.91
CA GLY A 644 5.19 0.14 14.99
C GLY A 644 5.12 1.65 15.26
N LEU A 645 3.90 2.16 15.42
CA LEU A 645 3.57 3.59 15.25
C LEU A 645 4.33 4.56 16.18
N GLY A 646 4.64 4.14 17.40
CA GLY A 646 5.41 4.97 18.35
C GLY A 646 6.85 5.26 17.91
N ASN A 647 7.44 4.44 17.04
CA ASN A 647 8.79 4.64 16.50
C ASN A 647 8.84 5.70 15.37
N TRP A 648 7.74 6.42 15.15
CA TRP A 648 7.62 7.57 14.26
C TRP A 648 7.51 8.92 15.02
N GLN A 649 7.62 8.92 16.35
CA GLN A 649 7.65 10.14 17.14
C GLN A 649 8.81 11.06 16.71
N GLY A 650 8.49 12.28 16.27
CA GLY A 650 9.49 13.28 15.86
C GLY A 650 10.12 13.06 14.47
N GLU A 651 9.89 11.91 13.85
CA GLU A 651 10.35 11.63 12.49
C GLU A 651 9.57 12.44 11.45
N LEU A 652 10.25 12.85 10.37
CA LEU A 652 9.70 13.53 9.19
C LEU A 652 8.77 14.74 9.45
N GLN A 653 8.85 15.38 10.63
CA GLN A 653 7.96 16.49 11.03
C GLN A 653 8.10 17.77 10.19
N SER A 654 9.13 17.83 9.34
CA SER A 654 9.36 18.90 8.35
C SER A 654 8.55 18.74 7.06
N LEU A 655 7.92 17.58 6.81
CA LEU A 655 7.14 17.35 5.59
C LEU A 655 5.81 18.12 5.62
N PRO A 656 5.52 19.00 4.63
CA PRO A 656 4.30 19.78 4.61
C PRO A 656 3.10 18.93 4.18
N ASN A 657 2.06 18.89 5.01
CA ASN A 657 0.83 18.11 4.82
C ASN A 657 1.09 16.66 4.35
N ALA A 658 1.79 15.90 5.19
CA ALA A 658 2.03 14.47 5.02
C ALA A 658 1.32 13.66 6.12
N ALA A 659 1.00 12.39 5.83
CA ALA A 659 0.40 11.45 6.76
C ALA A 659 1.07 10.07 6.70
N LEU A 660 1.14 9.42 7.85
CA LEU A 660 1.59 8.04 7.98
C LEU A 660 0.52 7.11 7.42
N ASP A 661 0.92 6.25 6.49
CA ASP A 661 0.11 5.17 5.96
C ASP A 661 0.38 3.89 6.75
N VAL A 662 -0.69 3.26 7.25
CA VAL A 662 -0.64 2.15 8.21
C VAL A 662 -1.55 1.03 7.73
N HIS A 663 -1.03 -0.18 7.68
CA HIS A 663 -1.83 -1.36 7.33
C HIS A 663 -2.16 -2.16 8.61
N GLN A 664 -3.37 -2.70 8.73
CA GLN A 664 -3.81 -3.39 9.94
C GLN A 664 -4.54 -4.71 9.65
N TYR A 665 -3.91 -5.81 10.06
CA TYR A 665 -4.40 -7.18 9.90
C TYR A 665 -4.01 -8.02 11.12
N VAL A 666 -4.96 -8.73 11.76
CA VAL A 666 -4.63 -9.69 12.83
C VAL A 666 -4.01 -10.98 12.31
N ILE A 667 -4.24 -11.33 11.04
CA ILE A 667 -4.00 -12.68 10.52
C ILE A 667 -2.55 -13.01 10.17
N PHE A 668 -1.71 -12.01 9.91
CA PHE A 668 -0.32 -12.26 9.55
C PHE A 668 0.57 -12.46 10.77
N ASN A 669 0.19 -11.87 11.92
CA ASN A 669 0.89 -12.00 13.19
C ASN A 669 0.49 -13.29 13.92
N GLU A 670 1.47 -14.14 14.26
CA GLU A 670 1.23 -15.46 14.87
C GLU A 670 0.54 -15.45 16.25
N GLU A 671 0.62 -14.34 17.01
CA GLU A 671 -0.10 -14.20 18.28
C GLU A 671 -1.54 -13.67 18.10
N GLN A 672 -1.77 -12.80 17.10
CA GLN A 672 -3.06 -12.14 16.89
C GLN A 672 -4.05 -12.98 16.08
N ILE A 673 -3.59 -13.80 15.13
CA ILE A 673 -4.46 -14.74 14.40
C ILE A 673 -5.10 -15.78 15.35
N ALA A 674 -4.39 -16.13 16.43
CA ALA A 674 -4.83 -17.03 17.48
C ALA A 674 -5.76 -16.38 18.52
N TYR A 675 -6.12 -15.09 18.37
CA TYR A 675 -7.15 -14.46 19.19
C TYR A 675 -8.52 -15.06 18.86
N ASN A 676 -9.28 -15.38 19.92
CA ASN A 676 -10.64 -15.87 19.78
C ASN A 676 -11.59 -14.76 19.26
N HIS A 677 -12.78 -15.13 18.80
CA HIS A 677 -13.75 -14.20 18.19
C HIS A 677 -14.03 -12.96 19.06
N SER A 678 -14.18 -13.15 20.37
CA SER A 678 -14.35 -12.06 21.35
C SER A 678 -13.11 -11.16 21.49
N GLN A 679 -11.92 -11.76 21.47
CA GLN A 679 -10.63 -11.07 21.60
C GLN A 679 -10.31 -10.25 20.35
N LYS A 680 -10.59 -10.74 19.14
CA LYS A 680 -10.42 -9.99 17.88
C LYS A 680 -11.19 -8.66 17.90
N ILE A 681 -12.46 -8.68 18.32
CA ILE A 681 -13.30 -7.46 18.42
C ILE A 681 -12.82 -6.51 19.53
N ARG A 682 -12.45 -7.03 20.71
CA ARG A 682 -11.86 -6.22 21.80
C ARG A 682 -10.53 -5.58 21.39
N PHE A 683 -9.68 -6.35 20.70
CA PHE A 683 -8.39 -5.86 20.22
C PHE A 683 -8.54 -4.72 19.21
N ALA A 684 -9.57 -4.72 18.37
CA ALA A 684 -9.90 -3.54 17.57
C ALA A 684 -10.27 -2.35 18.47
N CYS A 685 -11.35 -2.47 19.24
CA CYS A 685 -11.93 -1.38 20.02
C CYS A 685 -11.02 -0.77 21.09
N GLU A 686 -10.10 -1.56 21.66
CA GLU A 686 -9.17 -1.13 22.70
C GLU A 686 -7.74 -1.01 22.16
N GLY A 687 -7.24 -2.05 21.50
CA GLY A 687 -5.86 -2.18 21.04
C GLY A 687 -5.53 -1.28 19.85
N TRP A 688 -6.29 -1.38 18.74
CA TRP A 688 -6.10 -0.52 17.57
C TRP A 688 -6.55 0.91 17.85
N ALA A 689 -7.72 1.12 18.47
CA ALA A 689 -8.17 2.47 18.81
C ALA A 689 -7.19 3.22 19.73
N ARG A 690 -6.42 2.52 20.59
CA ARG A 690 -5.31 3.12 21.34
C ARG A 690 -4.12 3.45 20.44
N GLN A 691 -3.64 2.50 19.63
CA GLN A 691 -2.51 2.71 18.71
C GLN A 691 -2.76 3.87 17.73
N THR A 692 -3.97 3.97 17.16
CA THR A 692 -4.32 5.08 16.27
C THR A 692 -4.27 6.44 17.00
N ARG A 693 -4.73 6.52 18.26
CA ARG A 693 -4.61 7.75 19.06
C ARG A 693 -3.15 8.09 19.42
N GLU A 694 -2.36 7.08 19.79
CA GLU A 694 -0.93 7.24 20.09
C GLU A 694 -0.13 7.70 18.85
N SER A 695 -0.52 7.24 17.66
CA SER A 695 0.06 7.71 16.40
C SER A 695 -0.35 9.15 16.08
N MET A 696 -1.64 9.49 16.29
CA MET A 696 -2.21 10.82 16.03
C MET A 696 -1.68 11.94 16.94
N ASP A 697 -1.13 11.60 18.10
CA ASP A 697 -0.49 12.57 19.00
C ASP A 697 1.02 12.67 18.71
N ARG A 698 1.47 13.86 18.29
CA ARG A 698 2.90 14.15 17.98
C ARG A 698 3.84 14.03 19.19
N SER A 699 3.31 13.91 20.41
CA SER A 699 4.09 13.61 21.62
C SER A 699 4.30 12.11 21.86
N THR A 700 3.67 11.23 21.08
CA THR A 700 3.82 9.76 21.16
C THR A 700 4.01 9.05 19.80
N GLY A 701 3.76 9.73 18.68
CA GLY A 701 3.87 9.19 17.32
C GLY A 701 4.02 10.29 16.26
N PHE A 702 3.70 10.00 14.99
CA PHE A 702 3.93 10.92 13.86
C PHE A 702 3.00 12.15 13.84
N GLY A 703 1.78 12.02 14.36
CA GLY A 703 0.66 12.90 14.05
C GLY A 703 -0.24 12.27 12.96
N PRO A 704 -0.60 13.01 11.89
CA PRO A 704 -1.54 12.54 10.85
C PRO A 704 -1.34 11.09 10.42
N THR A 705 -2.33 10.23 10.67
CA THR A 705 -2.26 8.78 10.46
C THR A 705 -3.59 8.29 9.88
N LEU A 706 -3.54 7.51 8.81
CA LEU A 706 -4.70 6.82 8.21
C LEU A 706 -4.39 5.33 8.03
N VAL A 707 -5.43 4.50 7.90
CA VAL A 707 -5.28 3.06 7.70
C VAL A 707 -5.62 2.70 6.25
N ALA A 708 -4.66 2.74 5.31
CA ALA A 708 -5.00 2.53 3.89
C ALA A 708 -5.23 1.06 3.50
N GLU A 709 -4.93 0.11 4.38
CA GLU A 709 -5.33 -1.28 4.20
C GLU A 709 -5.76 -1.95 5.51
N TRP A 710 -6.89 -2.66 5.42
CA TRP A 710 -7.43 -3.56 6.43
C TRP A 710 -8.51 -4.43 5.79
N SER A 711 -8.85 -5.56 6.42
CA SER A 711 -10.03 -6.35 6.05
C SER A 711 -10.67 -6.97 7.31
N GLN A 712 -11.88 -7.52 7.20
CA GLN A 712 -12.49 -8.31 8.28
C GLN A 712 -12.04 -9.77 8.26
N ALA A 713 -11.04 -10.13 7.46
CA ALA A 713 -10.51 -11.48 7.42
C ALA A 713 -9.92 -11.87 8.79
N ASP A 714 -10.35 -13.01 9.30
CA ASP A 714 -9.98 -13.51 10.61
C ASP A 714 -9.09 -14.77 10.57
N THR A 715 -8.83 -15.25 9.35
CA THR A 715 -7.95 -16.37 8.99
C THR A 715 -7.03 -15.97 7.82
N ASP A 716 -5.86 -16.61 7.66
CA ASP A 716 -5.03 -16.51 6.44
C ASP A 716 -5.34 -17.62 5.42
N CYS A 717 -6.61 -18.08 5.38
CA CYS A 717 -7.04 -19.26 4.60
C CYS A 717 -7.22 -19.05 3.08
N ALA A 718 -7.24 -17.81 2.59
CA ALA A 718 -7.54 -17.51 1.19
C ALA A 718 -6.46 -18.05 0.23
N LYS A 719 -6.88 -18.70 -0.88
CA LYS A 719 -5.97 -19.26 -1.91
C LYS A 719 -4.96 -18.19 -2.36
N HIS A 720 -3.68 -18.50 -2.19
CA HIS A 720 -2.51 -17.67 -2.56
C HIS A 720 -2.26 -16.38 -1.78
N LEU A 721 -3.01 -16.11 -0.70
CA LEU A 721 -2.76 -14.95 0.18
C LEU A 721 -1.33 -14.97 0.76
N THR A 722 -0.81 -16.15 1.07
CA THR A 722 0.53 -16.39 1.59
C THR A 722 1.57 -16.73 0.51
N ASN A 723 1.32 -16.31 -0.74
CA ASN A 723 2.00 -16.64 -2.02
C ASN A 723 1.43 -17.87 -2.77
N VAL A 724 1.70 -17.91 -4.08
CA VAL A 724 1.31 -19.02 -4.97
C VAL A 724 2.02 -20.31 -4.55
N GLY A 725 1.24 -21.38 -4.39
CA GLY A 725 1.75 -22.69 -3.97
C GLY A 725 2.19 -22.80 -2.50
N TRP A 726 1.90 -21.80 -1.66
CA TRP A 726 2.19 -21.84 -0.22
C TRP A 726 0.97 -22.24 0.61
N GLY A 727 1.21 -22.81 1.80
CA GLY A 727 0.19 -22.99 2.84
C GLY A 727 0.10 -21.78 3.80
N ASN A 728 -0.62 -21.94 4.91
CA ASN A 728 -1.02 -20.84 5.80
C ASN A 728 -0.77 -21.11 7.31
N ARG A 729 -0.81 -20.05 8.12
CA ARG A 729 -0.63 -20.11 9.58
C ARG A 729 -1.80 -20.82 10.24
N TRP A 730 -3.04 -20.52 9.83
CA TRP A 730 -4.28 -21.07 10.41
C TRP A 730 -4.21 -22.60 10.59
N THR A 731 -3.85 -23.33 9.52
CA THR A 731 -3.76 -24.81 9.52
C THR A 731 -2.37 -25.37 9.85
N GLY A 732 -1.37 -24.50 10.06
CA GLY A 732 0.02 -24.88 10.32
C GLY A 732 0.72 -25.47 9.09
N THR A 733 0.46 -24.90 7.91
CA THR A 733 1.00 -25.32 6.61
C THR A 733 1.87 -24.26 5.95
N LEU A 734 2.12 -23.11 6.60
CA LEU A 734 2.92 -22.00 6.08
C LEU A 734 4.28 -22.48 5.52
N GLY A 735 4.55 -22.09 4.28
CA GLY A 735 5.71 -22.52 3.51
C GLY A 735 5.34 -23.12 2.14
N PRO A 736 6.33 -23.29 1.25
CA PRO A 736 6.10 -23.77 -0.11
C PRO A 736 5.64 -25.24 -0.15
N GLY A 737 4.72 -25.56 -1.06
CA GLY A 737 4.18 -26.90 -1.27
C GLY A 737 3.09 -27.31 -0.26
N GLY A 738 2.77 -26.48 0.73
CA GLY A 738 1.70 -26.73 1.72
C GLY A 738 1.95 -27.91 2.68
N THR A 739 3.07 -28.61 2.55
CA THR A 739 3.49 -29.66 3.49
C THR A 739 3.93 -29.02 4.80
N ARG A 740 3.26 -29.33 5.91
CA ARG A 740 3.61 -28.82 7.25
C ARG A 740 5.11 -29.00 7.52
N PRO A 741 5.92 -27.93 7.63
CA PRO A 741 7.29 -28.05 8.15
C PRO A 741 7.23 -28.62 9.58
N LYS A 742 8.27 -29.35 10.01
CA LYS A 742 8.23 -30.13 11.27
C LYS A 742 7.94 -29.29 12.52
N ASP A 743 8.26 -28.00 12.47
CA ASP A 743 8.24 -27.07 13.60
C ASP A 743 7.09 -26.05 13.52
N VAL A 744 6.40 -25.95 12.37
CA VAL A 744 5.24 -25.06 12.19
C VAL A 744 3.98 -25.71 12.78
N ARG A 745 3.20 -24.92 13.52
CA ARG A 745 1.98 -25.37 14.20
C ARG A 745 0.76 -24.58 13.74
N PRO A 746 -0.45 -25.16 13.82
CA PRO A 746 -1.69 -24.43 13.55
C PRO A 746 -1.83 -23.20 14.45
N ARG A 747 -2.27 -22.09 13.86
CA ARG A 747 -2.42 -20.79 14.54
C ARG A 747 -3.87 -20.32 14.66
N CYS A 748 -4.87 -21.13 14.28
CA CYS A 748 -6.23 -20.87 14.77
C CYS A 748 -6.26 -20.97 16.32
N PRO A 749 -7.22 -20.33 17.02
CA PRO A 749 -7.25 -20.29 18.49
C PRO A 749 -7.25 -21.66 19.19
N ALA A 750 -7.65 -22.75 18.53
CA ALA A 750 -7.54 -24.12 19.07
C ALA A 750 -6.08 -24.66 19.09
N LEU A 751 -5.18 -24.07 18.30
CA LEU A 751 -3.74 -24.38 18.20
C LEU A 751 -3.40 -25.84 17.86
N ASP A 752 -4.36 -26.61 17.35
CA ASP A 752 -4.26 -28.04 17.11
C ASP A 752 -4.72 -28.47 15.71
N ARG A 753 -4.85 -29.79 15.51
CA ARG A 753 -5.12 -30.38 14.19
C ARG A 753 -6.58 -30.23 13.72
N THR A 754 -7.46 -29.64 14.53
CA THR A 754 -8.86 -29.31 14.17
C THR A 754 -8.99 -28.02 13.35
N CYS A 755 -7.98 -27.13 13.38
CA CYS A 755 -7.93 -25.94 12.54
C CYS A 755 -8.09 -26.31 11.05
N SER A 756 -9.19 -25.90 10.44
CA SER A 756 -9.53 -26.13 9.03
C SER A 756 -9.75 -24.80 8.32
N CYS A 757 -9.60 -24.78 7.00
CA CYS A 757 -9.95 -23.64 6.16
C CYS A 757 -11.24 -23.87 5.35
N GLU A 758 -12.02 -24.92 5.65
CA GLU A 758 -13.19 -25.27 4.84
C GLU A 758 -14.33 -24.24 4.97
N GLU A 759 -14.73 -23.89 6.19
CA GLU A 759 -15.87 -22.99 6.42
C GLU A 759 -15.49 -21.51 6.22
N ALA A 760 -14.30 -21.08 6.66
CA ALA A 760 -13.74 -19.76 6.33
C ALA A 760 -13.68 -19.47 4.82
N ASN A 761 -13.31 -20.47 3.99
CA ASN A 761 -13.32 -20.35 2.53
C ASN A 761 -14.67 -20.67 1.88
N ALA A 762 -15.67 -21.18 2.62
CA ALA A 762 -16.97 -21.47 2.04
C ALA A 762 -17.66 -20.19 1.52
N GLY A 763 -18.58 -20.36 0.56
CA GLY A 763 -19.44 -19.27 0.12
C GLY A 763 -20.32 -18.75 1.27
N PRO A 764 -20.62 -17.44 1.35
CA PRO A 764 -21.42 -16.86 2.43
C PRO A 764 -22.82 -17.44 2.62
N GLU A 765 -23.34 -18.20 1.65
CA GLU A 765 -24.56 -19.00 1.79
C GLU A 765 -24.42 -20.16 2.81
N ARG A 766 -23.20 -20.68 3.03
CA ARG A 766 -22.90 -21.69 4.07
C ARG A 766 -22.59 -21.07 5.43
N TRP A 767 -22.14 -19.82 5.48
CA TRP A 767 -21.71 -19.19 6.73
C TRP A 767 -22.84 -19.10 7.76
N SER A 768 -22.58 -19.58 8.97
CA SER A 768 -23.50 -19.44 10.11
C SER A 768 -23.82 -17.97 10.43
N ASP A 769 -25.01 -17.70 10.96
CA ASP A 769 -25.40 -16.35 11.40
C ASP A 769 -24.52 -15.84 12.55
N GLY A 770 -23.99 -16.75 13.38
CA GLY A 770 -22.98 -16.46 14.39
C GLY A 770 -21.69 -15.91 13.78
N TYR A 771 -21.14 -16.57 12.74
CA TYR A 771 -19.94 -16.12 12.03
C TYR A 771 -20.18 -14.81 11.28
N LYS A 772 -21.34 -14.66 10.61
CA LYS A 772 -21.71 -13.39 9.95
C LYS A 772 -21.76 -12.22 10.92
N ARG A 773 -22.39 -12.43 12.09
CA ARG A 773 -22.47 -11.47 13.20
C ARG A 773 -21.10 -11.14 13.79
N PHE A 774 -20.22 -12.13 13.93
CA PHE A 774 -18.82 -11.92 14.33
C PHE A 774 -18.08 -11.02 13.32
N LEU A 775 -18.03 -11.43 12.04
CA LEU A 775 -17.29 -10.70 11.00
C LEU A 775 -17.80 -9.26 10.87
N ARG A 776 -19.11 -9.03 10.93
CA ARG A 776 -19.69 -7.67 10.91
C ARG A 776 -19.28 -6.85 12.11
N MET A 777 -19.38 -7.41 13.32
CA MET A 777 -19.01 -6.70 14.55
C MET A 777 -17.51 -6.38 14.58
N PHE A 778 -16.66 -7.28 14.05
CA PHE A 778 -15.22 -7.04 13.90
C PHE A 778 -14.92 -5.96 12.86
N ALA A 779 -15.62 -5.94 11.72
CA ALA A 779 -15.48 -4.89 10.72
C ALA A 779 -15.92 -3.51 11.25
N GLU A 780 -17.07 -3.42 11.91
CA GLU A 780 -17.58 -2.16 12.44
C GLU A 780 -16.74 -1.65 13.63
N ALA A 781 -16.14 -2.57 14.41
CA ALA A 781 -15.13 -2.25 15.43
C ALA A 781 -13.84 -1.67 14.83
N GLN A 782 -13.36 -2.24 13.72
CA GLN A 782 -12.22 -1.73 12.95
C GLN A 782 -12.50 -0.32 12.43
N MET A 783 -13.63 -0.12 11.74
CA MET A 783 -14.04 1.20 11.22
C MET A 783 -14.12 2.27 12.33
N ASP A 784 -14.70 1.95 13.49
CA ASP A 784 -14.73 2.91 14.60
C ASP A 784 -13.31 3.22 15.13
N SER A 785 -12.45 2.21 15.22
CA SER A 785 -11.07 2.35 15.73
C SER A 785 -10.19 3.20 14.80
N PHE A 786 -10.28 2.98 13.49
CA PHE A 786 -9.50 3.73 12.49
C PHE A 786 -10.06 5.14 12.26
N GLU A 787 -11.34 5.38 12.52
CA GLU A 787 -11.94 6.73 12.62
C GLU A 787 -11.52 7.52 13.88
N LYS A 788 -10.60 6.99 14.70
CA LYS A 788 -9.83 7.80 15.67
C LYS A 788 -8.61 8.49 15.04
N GLY A 789 -8.30 8.16 13.78
CA GLY A 789 -7.30 8.83 12.94
C GLY A 789 -7.95 9.61 11.79
N TRP A 790 -7.27 9.67 10.64
CA TRP A 790 -7.77 10.32 9.43
C TRP A 790 -8.70 9.42 8.59
N GLY A 791 -8.96 8.19 9.02
CA GLY A 791 -9.90 7.27 8.40
C GLY A 791 -9.23 6.00 7.88
N TRP A 792 -9.92 5.33 6.97
CA TRP A 792 -9.58 3.98 6.55
C TRP A 792 -9.88 3.73 5.07
N PHE A 793 -9.14 2.81 4.45
CA PHE A 793 -9.42 2.26 3.12
C PHE A 793 -9.41 0.73 3.21
N TYR A 794 -10.51 0.09 2.79
CA TYR A 794 -10.66 -1.37 2.89
C TYR A 794 -9.92 -2.11 1.76
N TRP A 795 -9.35 -3.28 2.05
CA TRP A 795 -8.64 -4.17 1.12
C TRP A 795 -9.47 -5.44 0.83
N VAL A 796 -10.11 -5.61 -0.33
CA VAL A 796 -10.27 -4.71 -1.51
C VAL A 796 -11.74 -4.56 -1.90
N TRP A 797 -12.07 -3.77 -2.92
CA TRP A 797 -13.46 -3.66 -3.39
C TRP A 797 -14.05 -5.00 -3.82
N ASP A 798 -13.34 -5.74 -4.67
CA ASP A 798 -13.75 -7.07 -5.10
C ASP A 798 -12.59 -7.98 -5.52
N THR A 799 -12.88 -9.28 -5.58
CA THR A 799 -11.98 -10.39 -5.97
C THR A 799 -12.62 -11.21 -7.10
N GLU A 800 -11.89 -12.09 -7.78
CA GLU A 800 -12.47 -12.89 -8.88
C GLU A 800 -13.51 -13.94 -8.44
N ASP A 801 -13.40 -14.47 -7.23
CA ASP A 801 -14.25 -15.59 -6.82
C ASP A 801 -15.69 -15.16 -6.57
N ALA A 802 -16.67 -15.76 -7.24
CA ALA A 802 -18.07 -15.49 -6.95
C ALA A 802 -18.48 -15.91 -5.52
N LYS A 803 -17.70 -16.76 -4.83
CA LYS A 803 -18.07 -17.34 -3.53
C LYS A 803 -16.97 -17.23 -2.47
N ASN A 804 -15.79 -17.76 -2.76
CA ASN A 804 -14.77 -18.03 -1.74
C ASN A 804 -13.78 -16.84 -1.68
N ARG A 805 -13.58 -16.18 -0.53
CA ARG A 805 -12.86 -14.87 -0.32
C ARG A 805 -13.76 -13.64 -0.15
N ALA A 806 -15.02 -13.78 0.28
CA ALA A 806 -15.86 -12.65 0.70
C ALA A 806 -15.34 -11.90 1.96
N GLN A 807 -14.38 -12.47 2.69
CA GLN A 807 -13.62 -11.80 3.77
C GLN A 807 -12.70 -10.67 3.27
N TRP A 808 -12.43 -10.61 1.95
CA TRP A 808 -11.49 -9.70 1.28
C TRP A 808 -12.14 -8.83 0.18
N SER A 809 -13.47 -8.82 0.11
CA SER A 809 -14.23 -8.10 -0.92
C SER A 809 -15.30 -7.27 -0.23
N TYR A 810 -15.20 -5.94 -0.31
CA TYR A 810 -16.18 -5.04 0.29
C TYR A 810 -17.57 -5.29 -0.30
N LYS A 811 -17.62 -5.47 -1.62
CA LYS A 811 -18.83 -5.76 -2.39
C LYS A 811 -19.50 -7.08 -1.96
N LYS A 812 -18.74 -8.16 -1.78
CA LYS A 812 -19.30 -9.45 -1.33
C LYS A 812 -19.57 -9.48 0.16
N GLY A 813 -18.78 -8.79 0.97
CA GLY A 813 -19.01 -8.64 2.40
C GLY A 813 -20.32 -7.90 2.70
N MET A 814 -20.63 -6.85 1.94
CA MET A 814 -21.96 -6.21 1.97
C MET A 814 -23.07 -7.18 1.55
N ALA A 815 -22.91 -7.88 0.42
CA ALA A 815 -23.92 -8.83 -0.05
C ALA A 815 -24.17 -10.00 0.92
N ALA A 816 -23.15 -10.39 1.69
CA ALA A 816 -23.20 -11.40 2.75
C ALA A 816 -23.73 -10.90 4.10
N GLY A 817 -23.94 -9.59 4.26
CA GLY A 817 -24.32 -8.98 5.54
C GLY A 817 -23.19 -8.91 6.57
N VAL A 818 -21.92 -9.08 6.16
CA VAL A 818 -20.74 -9.00 7.04
C VAL A 818 -20.01 -7.65 6.96
N LEU A 819 -20.52 -6.73 6.15
CA LEU A 819 -20.15 -5.31 6.10
C LEU A 819 -21.43 -4.44 6.01
N PRO A 820 -21.41 -3.21 6.54
CA PRO A 820 -22.57 -2.32 6.49
C PRO A 820 -22.91 -1.88 5.07
N GLN A 821 -24.20 -1.78 4.75
CA GLN A 821 -24.69 -1.40 3.40
C GLN A 821 -24.35 0.05 3.00
N LYS A 822 -24.00 0.89 3.99
CA LYS A 822 -23.37 2.19 3.81
C LYS A 822 -22.18 2.26 4.74
N ALA A 823 -21.01 2.68 4.25
CA ALA A 823 -19.80 2.82 5.05
C ALA A 823 -19.95 3.71 6.31
N TYR A 824 -20.96 4.59 6.33
CA TYR A 824 -21.29 5.50 7.43
C TYR A 824 -22.49 5.05 8.30
N GLU A 825 -23.12 3.89 8.05
CA GLU A 825 -24.27 3.36 8.81
C GLU A 825 -23.89 2.04 9.51
N ARG A 826 -23.31 2.15 10.71
CA ARG A 826 -22.89 1.03 11.56
C ARG A 826 -23.90 0.73 12.66
N GLU A 827 -24.01 -0.54 13.07
CA GLU A 827 -24.82 -0.98 14.21
C GLU A 827 -23.98 -1.10 15.49
N PHE A 828 -22.70 -1.45 15.37
CA PHE A 828 -21.74 -1.53 16.45
C PHE A 828 -20.79 -0.32 16.48
N ASN A 829 -20.51 0.16 17.70
CA ASN A 829 -19.77 1.39 17.96
C ASN A 829 -18.75 1.23 19.11
N CYS A 830 -18.14 0.05 19.21
CA CYS A 830 -17.18 -0.30 20.26
C CYS A 830 -17.69 -0.19 21.71
N ASP A 831 -18.99 -0.33 21.91
CA ASP A 831 -19.56 -0.61 23.23
C ASP A 831 -19.15 -2.01 23.70
N LEU A 832 -18.11 -2.07 24.54
CA LEU A 832 -17.52 -3.31 25.05
C LEU A 832 -18.52 -4.19 25.83
N SER A 833 -19.63 -3.62 26.33
CA SER A 833 -20.68 -4.38 27.02
C SER A 833 -21.56 -5.21 26.06
N LYS A 834 -21.57 -4.86 24.77
CA LYS A 834 -22.32 -5.57 23.72
C LYS A 834 -21.52 -6.65 23.00
N ILE A 835 -20.21 -6.79 23.27
CA ILE A 835 -19.37 -7.86 22.69
C ILE A 835 -19.78 -9.19 23.33
N PRO A 836 -20.41 -10.13 22.60
CA PRO A 836 -20.82 -11.42 23.16
C PRO A 836 -19.62 -12.35 23.30
N SER A 837 -19.80 -13.49 23.96
CA SER A 837 -18.78 -14.54 24.08
C SER A 837 -18.44 -15.26 22.77
N PHE A 838 -19.37 -15.27 21.81
CA PHE A 838 -19.35 -16.15 20.63
C PHE A 838 -19.20 -17.65 20.97
N SER A 839 -19.61 -18.07 22.17
CA SER A 839 -19.57 -19.47 22.61
C SER A 839 -20.53 -20.41 21.84
N ASP A 840 -21.37 -19.84 20.97
CA ASP A 840 -22.21 -20.49 19.96
C ASP A 840 -21.47 -20.79 18.64
N LEU A 841 -20.26 -20.26 18.46
CA LEU A 841 -19.47 -20.28 17.22
C LEU A 841 -18.13 -20.98 17.47
N PRO A 842 -17.76 -22.03 16.70
CA PRO A 842 -16.44 -22.64 16.81
C PRO A 842 -15.29 -21.66 16.53
N GLU A 843 -14.23 -21.75 17.30
CA GLU A 843 -12.98 -20.99 17.11
C GLU A 843 -12.09 -21.56 15.99
N THR A 844 -12.55 -22.60 15.29
CA THR A 844 -11.85 -23.31 14.21
C THR A 844 -12.50 -23.09 12.83
N TYR A 845 -13.34 -22.05 12.71
CA TYR A 845 -14.17 -21.74 11.54
C TYR A 845 -13.32 -21.48 10.27
#